data_AF-A0A948YYD9-F1
#
_entry.id   AF-A0A948YYD9-F1
#
_cell.length_a   1.000
_cell.length_b   1.000
_cell.length_c   1.000
_cell.angle_alpha   90.00
_cell.angle_beta   90.00
_cell.angle_gamma   90.00
#
_symmetry.space_group_name_H-M   'P 1'
#
loop_
_entity.id
_entity.type
_entity.pdbx_description
1 polymer ?
#
loop_
_entity_poly.entity_id
_entity_poly.type
_entity_poly.pdbx_seq_one_letter_code
_entity_poly.pdbx_strand_id
1 'polypeptide(L)'
;MTRIRVTNISRISTKSKSSLSLVINLPASALKTTQTPFGIVLDLENGQILSEPGAPAFPSQRVKIALPANSIVKDLKTKVVKKVAVTKEPQLVAPAQEPRRTAGSRKQAIKRSLFGSDVLPKEPRTELHPAQGITLPRFEMYRQVFASPPPLVRILDTGYRGVATVVELELHPVSQNEKGILELATQIQLTVAYEPIADGATAGAYFREPRNLAEAQRFTNIMKAEVLNPAWVKDFGPFWPIFDYDYLVITDNQAWDAATSTPVAGSAATVGDMVSAFERIAAWKKRRGLRTRIVKVADIVNGSFGDFKTGTRDLQEVIRNFLKWAYNAWGIAWVLLGGDSNIIPVRSVAGDGCGGIGIGTDNPPGDNKSFWTGTFLKMHVIGDPHSWWPGNPSAETLVNPASGTVIPFDSTGTSDAAHPGWYFTTNDTYATRSVAATKYLRVNGPAALLNTNLRWLYTWNIIPTDLYYSSLVSPSYGVPGLHDWDHTDNGIYGQHSGGSDLDGVKLGADIGIGRAPVGTAAEADAFVTKVLAYEMLKRQDGTALDLNWARRLTVVSTNFGGRLTISKTAANPPGDNQYRHGAGDLYSLIHLKDLFSDLNWRLFVKVTDTDVRIMPYDPEAPVSGRGWYFAVSNADLTPSEQIFVIWGTVYRIPVPTNWVVVYGEADEREPMNYIFDKTTADTSMTDQEALRKQISTDFPGINAIKRLYEDEVDLPAADAASPPISHVTSDRVRDALNLGPHLLCLSGHGSSGGCCHLGAAMATAATNGFHQPIAYAASCLTGDFTANDATSEKLLQNTAGGAVAYIGYTRFGWIGVGDDFARKFFERMKTTRHLALLNDSRFDLTNKWTILAQNLLGDPETPVWVGKPKTMSVTHPAVIYKQSQEITVKVKGVSNAPLSGAVICLSIGATWMKTRYTNALGEANFEITPPATGTMDITVTAQDYAPNFGTITVKEKVVCSPMVSCGTSVACLPSIVCPPKVVCSAAIACKASILCKEILTCKASLVACGISIECPASLSACKAGIGHGCPAIDPVDFWDFDDIIRQSGVRDLRELAAKVDTRQVKAVLDKLSPTNRKAVVLMLKRIAKR
;
A
#
# COMPACT_ATOMS: atom_id res chain seq x y z
N MET A 1 8.02 23.75 6.20
CA MET A 1 7.07 24.18 7.25
C MET A 1 7.05 23.11 8.34
N THR A 2 6.91 23.50 9.59
CA THR A 2 7.32 22.68 10.74
C THR A 2 6.14 21.90 11.32
N ARG A 3 6.05 20.59 11.03
CA ARG A 3 5.02 19.66 11.53
C ARG A 3 4.80 19.69 13.05
N ILE A 4 3.71 19.06 13.47
CA ILE A 4 3.49 18.68 14.86
C ILE A 4 4.71 17.95 15.41
N ARG A 5 5.26 18.48 16.49
CA ARG A 5 6.44 17.92 17.15
C ARG A 5 6.10 17.59 18.59
N VAL A 6 6.61 16.44 19.02
CA VAL A 6 6.58 16.09 20.43
C VAL A 6 7.93 16.43 21.07
N THR A 7 7.87 17.15 22.19
CA THR A 7 9.04 17.51 23.01
C THR A 7 8.78 17.12 24.47
N ASN A 8 9.83 17.17 25.31
CA ASN A 8 9.75 16.93 26.76
C ASN A 8 9.10 15.58 27.11
N ILE A 9 9.51 14.51 26.43
CA ILE A 9 9.04 13.16 26.71
C ILE A 9 9.70 12.67 28.00
N SER A 10 8.92 12.46 29.06
CA SER A 10 9.42 11.97 30.34
C SER A 10 8.56 10.80 30.85
N ARG A 11 9.23 9.77 31.38
CA ARG A 11 8.57 8.64 32.06
C ARG A 11 8.72 8.79 33.57
N ILE A 12 7.61 8.70 34.28
CA ILE A 12 7.60 8.60 35.75
C ILE A 12 7.03 7.23 36.09
N SER A 13 7.83 6.37 36.74
CA SER A 13 7.42 5.01 37.11
C SER A 13 7.50 4.82 38.61
N THR A 14 6.39 4.40 39.22
CA THR A 14 6.31 3.93 40.62
C THR A 14 5.88 2.47 40.63
N LYS A 15 6.02 1.77 41.78
CA LYS A 15 5.69 0.33 41.93
C LYS A 15 4.25 -0.06 41.52
N SER A 16 3.31 0.89 41.44
CA SER A 16 1.89 0.62 41.08
C SER A 16 1.29 1.54 40.01
N LYS A 17 1.95 2.64 39.61
CA LYS A 17 1.45 3.57 38.58
C LYS A 17 2.60 4.09 37.73
N SER A 18 2.46 4.01 36.40
CA SER A 18 3.37 4.63 35.45
C SER A 18 2.67 5.73 34.66
N SER A 19 3.38 6.80 34.34
CA SER A 19 2.85 7.87 33.49
C SER A 19 3.85 8.27 32.41
N LEU A 20 3.31 8.63 31.26
CA LEU A 20 4.01 9.21 30.12
C LEU A 20 3.56 10.66 29.98
N SER A 21 4.48 11.60 30.17
CA SER A 21 4.23 13.02 29.91
C SER A 21 4.96 13.46 28.64
N LEU A 22 4.29 14.25 27.80
CA LEU A 22 4.84 14.83 26.58
C LEU A 22 4.17 16.16 26.23
N VAL A 23 4.81 16.98 25.39
CA VAL A 23 4.26 18.24 24.88
C VAL A 23 4.11 18.18 23.37
N ILE A 24 2.88 18.36 22.90
CA ILE A 24 2.53 18.48 21.48
C ILE A 24 2.68 19.95 21.08
N ASN A 25 3.48 20.21 20.04
CA ASN A 25 3.70 21.56 19.51
C ASN A 25 3.03 21.68 18.14
N LEU A 26 2.13 22.65 17.99
CA LEU A 26 1.42 23.02 16.76
C LEU A 26 1.91 24.41 16.33
N PRO A 27 2.51 24.59 15.13
CA PRO A 27 2.88 25.93 14.68
C PRO A 27 1.62 26.75 14.38
N ALA A 28 1.69 28.07 14.50
CA ALA A 28 0.56 28.95 14.13
C ALA A 28 0.17 28.79 12.65
N SER A 29 1.14 28.48 11.78
CA SER A 29 0.92 28.21 10.36
C SER A 29 0.19 26.91 10.06
N ALA A 30 -0.06 26.04 11.05
CA ALA A 30 -0.81 24.79 10.84
C ALA A 30 -2.32 25.04 10.65
N LEU A 31 -2.82 26.21 11.05
CA LEU A 31 -4.21 26.60 10.86
C LEU A 31 -4.29 27.67 9.77
N LYS A 32 -4.99 27.35 8.68
CA LYS A 32 -5.36 28.30 7.63
C LYS A 32 -6.80 28.73 7.82
N THR A 33 -7.07 29.96 7.39
CA THR A 33 -8.40 30.55 7.47
C THR A 33 -8.80 31.11 6.12
N THR A 34 -10.00 30.78 5.65
CA THR A 34 -10.56 31.30 4.40
C THR A 34 -11.86 32.02 4.70
N GLN A 35 -11.97 33.27 4.26
CA GLN A 35 -13.24 34.01 4.36
C GLN A 35 -14.21 33.52 3.28
N THR A 36 -15.47 33.33 3.68
CA THR A 36 -16.55 32.94 2.77
C THR A 36 -17.80 33.77 3.07
N PRO A 37 -18.80 33.81 2.17
CA PRO A 37 -20.11 34.40 2.47
C PRO A 37 -20.82 33.82 3.71
N PHE A 38 -20.37 32.67 4.23
CA PHE A 38 -20.95 31.97 5.39
C PHE A 38 -20.12 32.09 6.68
N GLY A 39 -19.07 32.92 6.68
CA GLY A 39 -18.11 33.03 7.77
C GLY A 39 -16.74 32.42 7.43
N ILE A 40 -15.87 32.33 8.43
CA ILE A 40 -14.49 31.89 8.30
C ILE A 40 -14.41 30.36 8.35
N VAL A 41 -13.89 29.75 7.28
CA VAL A 41 -13.59 28.32 7.22
C VAL A 41 -12.21 28.09 7.84
N LEU A 42 -12.12 27.07 8.70
CA LEU A 42 -10.92 26.73 9.45
C LEU A 42 -10.34 25.41 8.92
N ASP A 43 -9.14 25.48 8.35
CA ASP A 43 -8.43 24.30 7.83
C ASP A 43 -7.17 24.07 8.66
N LEU A 44 -7.20 23.00 9.47
CA LEU A 44 -6.07 22.57 10.29
C LEU A 44 -5.32 21.45 9.58
N GLU A 45 -3.99 21.53 9.53
CA GLU A 45 -3.15 20.51 8.92
C GLU A 45 -3.42 19.10 9.51
N ASN A 46 -3.85 18.15 8.66
CA ASN A 46 -4.32 16.81 9.03
C ASN A 46 -5.51 16.80 10.01
N GLY A 47 -6.29 17.88 10.00
CA GLY A 47 -7.54 18.01 10.76
C GLY A 47 -8.74 17.49 9.98
N GLN A 48 -9.81 17.24 10.72
CA GLN A 48 -11.12 16.82 10.21
C GLN A 48 -12.22 17.59 10.93
N ILE A 49 -13.35 17.81 10.27
CA ILE A 49 -14.54 18.39 10.88
C ILE A 49 -15.45 17.26 11.36
N LEU A 50 -15.68 17.20 12.67
CA LEU A 50 -16.58 16.21 13.30
C LEU A 50 -17.80 16.85 13.95
N SER A 51 -17.92 18.18 13.88
CA SER A 51 -19.10 18.91 14.33
C SER A 51 -20.32 18.46 13.55
N GLU A 52 -21.47 18.42 14.21
CA GLU A 52 -22.74 18.13 13.55
C GLU A 52 -23.08 19.20 12.50
N PRO A 53 -23.74 18.83 11.38
CA PRO A 53 -24.10 19.76 10.33
C PRO A 53 -24.91 20.96 10.87
N GLY A 54 -24.44 22.17 10.54
CA GLY A 54 -25.03 23.43 11.00
C GLY A 54 -24.44 23.97 12.31
N ALA A 55 -23.60 23.21 13.03
CA ALA A 55 -22.79 23.69 14.15
C ALA A 55 -21.49 24.36 13.66
N PRO A 56 -20.77 25.16 14.46
CA PRO A 56 -19.48 25.72 14.03
C PRO A 56 -18.45 24.63 13.71
N ALA A 57 -17.81 24.74 12.54
CA ALA A 57 -16.84 23.77 12.02
C ALA A 57 -15.44 23.90 12.64
N PHE A 58 -15.29 23.59 13.93
CA PHE A 58 -13.97 23.52 14.56
C PHE A 58 -13.23 22.23 14.15
N PRO A 59 -12.03 22.32 13.57
CA PRO A 59 -11.27 21.14 13.18
C PRO A 59 -10.66 20.43 14.39
N SER A 60 -10.70 19.10 14.37
CA SER A 60 -10.03 18.21 15.32
C SER A 60 -9.01 17.33 14.61
N GLN A 61 -8.08 16.74 15.35
CA GLN A 61 -7.02 15.89 14.78
C GLN A 61 -6.85 14.61 15.57
N ARG A 62 -6.70 13.46 14.87
CA ARG A 62 -6.37 12.19 15.51
C ARG A 62 -4.87 11.98 15.59
N VAL A 63 -4.40 11.53 16.74
CA VAL A 63 -3.00 11.20 17.00
C VAL A 63 -2.89 9.90 17.78
N LYS A 64 -1.79 9.15 17.58
CA LYS A 64 -1.53 7.90 18.29
C LYS A 64 -0.26 8.01 19.12
N ILE A 65 -0.24 7.40 20.31
CA ILE A 65 0.93 7.36 21.20
C ILE A 65 1.19 5.90 21.58
N ALA A 66 2.44 5.46 21.43
CA ALA A 66 2.90 4.16 21.92
C ALA A 66 3.09 4.17 23.44
N LEU A 67 2.60 3.13 24.09
CA LEU A 67 2.80 2.82 25.50
C LEU A 67 3.62 1.52 25.63
N PRO A 68 4.21 1.22 26.81
CA PRO A 68 4.85 -0.06 27.03
C PRO A 68 3.92 -1.24 26.73
N ALA A 69 4.48 -2.34 26.24
CA ALA A 69 3.74 -3.57 25.99
C ALA A 69 2.99 -4.03 27.26
N ASN A 70 1.81 -4.64 27.08
CA ASN A 70 0.90 -5.06 28.14
C ASN A 70 0.49 -3.91 29.04
N SER A 71 0.12 -2.75 28.49
CA SER A 71 -0.43 -1.65 29.30
C SER A 71 -1.88 -1.34 28.97
N ILE A 72 -2.61 -0.81 29.95
CA ILE A 72 -3.94 -0.23 29.78
C ILE A 72 -3.93 1.22 30.30
N VAL A 73 -4.59 2.12 29.57
CA VAL A 73 -4.72 3.52 29.99
C VAL A 73 -5.73 3.63 31.13
N LYS A 74 -5.40 4.41 32.15
CA LYS A 74 -6.27 4.68 33.30
C LYS A 74 -6.77 6.11 33.39
N ASP A 75 -5.93 7.05 33.01
CA ASP A 75 -6.23 8.47 33.14
C ASP A 75 -5.48 9.26 32.07
N LEU A 76 -6.05 10.39 31.67
CA LEU A 76 -5.47 11.33 30.73
C LEU A 76 -5.64 12.75 31.28
N LYS A 77 -4.51 13.42 31.53
CA LYS A 77 -4.48 14.83 31.94
C LYS A 77 -3.93 15.68 30.82
N THR A 78 -4.58 16.80 30.53
CA THR A 78 -4.16 17.73 29.48
C THR A 78 -4.14 19.17 29.98
N LYS A 79 -3.25 19.98 29.40
CA LYS A 79 -3.09 21.39 29.73
C LYS A 79 -2.64 22.17 28.49
N VAL A 80 -3.26 23.30 28.21
CA VAL A 80 -2.74 24.27 27.24
C VAL A 80 -1.53 24.97 27.86
N VAL A 81 -0.37 24.85 27.23
CA VAL A 81 0.87 25.51 27.64
C VAL A 81 1.00 26.87 26.95
N LYS A 82 0.67 26.94 25.66
CA LYS A 82 0.75 28.17 24.87
C LYS A 82 -0.40 28.25 23.87
N LYS A 83 -1.01 29.44 23.77
CA LYS A 83 -2.06 29.76 22.79
C LYS A 83 -1.75 31.06 22.06
N VAL A 84 -2.29 31.21 20.85
CA VAL A 84 -2.18 32.43 20.03
C VAL A 84 -3.55 32.81 19.47
N ALA A 85 -3.83 34.11 19.37
CA ALA A 85 -5.01 34.60 18.67
C ALA A 85 -4.82 34.47 17.15
N VAL A 86 -5.85 33.97 16.47
CA VAL A 86 -5.88 33.74 15.02
C VAL A 86 -6.55 34.91 14.31
N THR A 87 -7.60 35.48 14.91
CA THR A 87 -8.31 36.65 14.39
C THR A 87 -8.09 37.87 15.28
N LYS A 88 -8.18 39.07 14.71
CA LYS A 88 -8.13 40.34 15.46
C LYS A 88 -9.52 40.81 15.89
N GLU A 89 -10.54 40.43 15.13
CA GLU A 89 -11.93 40.79 15.32
C GLU A 89 -12.81 39.54 15.47
N PRO A 90 -14.04 39.68 16.00
CA PRO A 90 -15.00 38.59 16.08
C PRO A 90 -15.28 38.04 14.67
N GLN A 91 -15.24 36.72 14.49
CA GLN A 91 -15.49 36.08 13.20
C GLN A 91 -16.47 34.92 13.38
N LEU A 92 -17.52 34.88 12.56
CA LEU A 92 -18.42 33.73 12.54
C LEU A 92 -17.67 32.55 11.91
N VAL A 93 -17.46 31.45 12.64
CA VAL A 93 -16.92 30.21 12.04
C VAL A 93 -17.97 29.65 11.09
N ALA A 94 -17.58 29.21 9.90
CA ALA A 94 -18.51 28.61 8.95
C ALA A 94 -19.18 27.35 9.54
N PRO A 95 -20.45 27.07 9.20
CA PRO A 95 -21.14 25.89 9.70
C PRO A 95 -20.51 24.62 9.11
N ALA A 96 -20.39 23.59 9.93
CA ALA A 96 -20.07 22.25 9.49
C ALA A 96 -21.10 21.85 8.44
N GLN A 97 -20.62 21.49 7.26
CA GLN A 97 -21.47 20.97 6.22
C GLN A 97 -21.80 19.52 6.55
N GLU A 98 -22.93 19.04 6.04
CA GLU A 98 -23.17 17.60 5.95
C GLU A 98 -21.90 16.94 5.40
N PRO A 99 -21.30 15.97 6.12
CA PRO A 99 -20.13 15.29 5.61
C PRO A 99 -20.52 14.74 4.25
N ARG A 100 -19.77 15.13 3.20
CA ARG A 100 -19.93 14.56 1.86
C ARG A 100 -20.03 13.06 2.07
N ARG A 101 -21.20 12.49 1.80
CA ARG A 101 -21.41 11.05 1.97
C ARG A 101 -20.55 10.33 0.93
N THR A 102 -19.28 10.11 1.26
CA THR A 102 -18.58 8.96 0.74
C THR A 102 -19.36 7.76 1.24
N ALA A 103 -19.82 6.90 0.32
CA ALA A 103 -20.54 5.69 0.65
C ALA A 103 -19.84 4.93 1.80
N GLY A 104 -20.30 5.08 3.06
CA GLY A 104 -19.64 4.45 4.20
C GLY A 104 -19.91 4.98 5.62
N SER A 105 -20.29 6.24 5.85
CA SER A 105 -20.36 6.77 7.23
C SER A 105 -21.70 6.50 7.93
N ARG A 106 -22.00 5.23 8.27
CA ARG A 106 -23.20 4.87 9.04
C ARG A 106 -22.97 4.50 10.51
N LYS A 107 -21.74 4.51 11.03
CA LYS A 107 -21.42 3.79 12.30
C LYS A 107 -21.13 4.62 13.56
N GLN A 108 -21.59 5.86 13.73
CA GLN A 108 -21.21 6.61 14.95
C GLN A 108 -22.28 7.40 15.72
N ALA A 109 -23.58 7.11 15.58
CA ALA A 109 -24.61 7.82 16.36
C ALA A 109 -25.61 6.95 17.15
N ILE A 110 -25.43 5.63 17.31
CA ILE A 110 -26.36 4.82 18.12
C ILE A 110 -25.61 3.93 19.12
N LYS A 111 -25.17 4.53 20.22
CA LYS A 111 -24.93 3.82 21.49
C LYS A 111 -25.31 4.72 22.66
N ARG A 112 -26.61 4.81 22.94
CA ARG A 112 -27.18 5.13 24.28
C ARG A 112 -28.70 4.94 24.24
N SER A 113 -29.15 3.71 24.39
CA SER A 113 -30.46 3.35 24.96
C SER A 113 -30.53 1.83 25.06
N LEU A 114 -30.60 1.33 26.29
CA LEU A 114 -30.80 -0.06 26.65
C LEU A 114 -32.31 -0.28 26.85
N PHE A 115 -32.82 -1.39 26.31
CA PHE A 115 -34.16 -1.99 26.49
C PHE A 115 -35.37 -1.29 25.84
N GLY A 116 -36.03 -2.02 24.92
CA GLY A 116 -37.32 -1.65 24.33
C GLY A 116 -37.52 -2.33 22.97
N SER A 117 -38.41 -3.31 22.93
CA SER A 117 -38.85 -4.11 21.79
C SER A 117 -39.49 -3.30 20.65
N ASP A 118 -39.38 -3.87 19.45
CA ASP A 118 -40.18 -3.66 18.24
C ASP A 118 -40.12 -2.32 17.48
N VAL A 119 -40.14 -2.47 16.15
CA VAL A 119 -40.16 -1.47 15.06
C VAL A 119 -38.78 -1.00 14.57
N LEU A 120 -38.21 -1.75 13.62
CA LEU A 120 -37.11 -1.31 12.75
C LEU A 120 -37.61 -0.20 11.78
N PRO A 121 -37.04 1.02 11.79
CA PRO A 121 -37.35 2.04 10.80
C PRO A 121 -36.73 1.69 9.43
N LYS A 122 -37.51 1.86 8.37
CA LYS A 122 -37.05 1.86 6.97
C LYS A 122 -35.94 2.89 6.78
N GLU A 123 -34.85 2.50 6.14
CA GLU A 123 -33.69 3.35 5.87
C GLU A 123 -32.90 2.82 4.65
N PRO A 124 -32.14 3.65 3.91
CA PRO A 124 -32.61 4.27 2.67
C PRO A 124 -31.79 3.85 1.44
N ARG A 125 -32.35 4.11 0.26
CA ARG A 125 -31.79 3.86 -1.08
C ARG A 125 -30.46 4.61 -1.28
N THR A 126 -29.44 3.93 -1.80
CA THR A 126 -28.26 4.54 -2.45
C THR A 126 -28.64 4.98 -3.86
N GLU A 127 -29.33 6.11 -3.95
CA GLU A 127 -29.21 6.97 -5.12
C GLU A 127 -27.84 7.66 -5.03
N LEU A 128 -27.19 7.90 -6.18
CA LEU A 128 -26.20 8.97 -6.29
C LEU A 128 -26.76 10.15 -5.50
N HIS A 129 -26.16 10.45 -4.34
CA HIS A 129 -26.74 11.44 -3.46
C HIS A 129 -26.91 12.72 -4.28
N PRO A 130 -28.13 13.29 -4.40
CA PRO A 130 -28.25 14.65 -4.89
C PRO A 130 -27.28 15.49 -4.06
N ALA A 131 -26.61 16.43 -4.73
CA ALA A 131 -25.71 17.38 -4.11
C ALA A 131 -26.31 17.79 -2.76
N GLN A 132 -25.67 17.41 -1.64
CA GLN A 132 -26.19 17.76 -0.33
C GLN A 132 -26.27 19.29 -0.30
N GLY A 133 -27.48 19.81 -0.09
CA GLY A 133 -27.69 21.25 -0.03
C GLY A 133 -26.81 21.87 1.05
N ILE A 134 -26.48 23.16 0.86
CA ILE A 134 -25.69 23.91 1.82
C ILE A 134 -26.35 23.83 3.20
N THR A 135 -25.59 23.38 4.20
CA THR A 135 -26.07 23.40 5.58
C THR A 135 -25.87 24.79 6.15
N LEU A 136 -26.98 25.49 6.36
CA LEU A 136 -26.98 26.82 6.96
C LEU A 136 -26.67 26.78 8.47
N PRO A 137 -26.12 27.85 9.06
CA PRO A 137 -25.86 27.92 10.49
C PRO A 137 -27.13 27.71 11.33
N ARG A 138 -27.08 26.78 12.29
CA ARG A 138 -28.15 26.56 13.28
C ARG A 138 -27.82 27.29 14.57
N PHE A 139 -28.57 28.35 14.86
CA PHE A 139 -28.28 29.28 15.95
C PHE A 139 -28.11 28.62 17.32
N GLU A 140 -28.96 27.66 17.65
CA GLU A 140 -28.94 26.95 18.93
C GLU A 140 -27.65 26.14 19.11
N MET A 141 -27.10 25.59 18.03
CA MET A 141 -25.88 24.78 18.07
C MET A 141 -24.64 25.64 18.26
N TYR A 142 -24.58 26.83 17.67
CA TYR A 142 -23.51 27.79 17.95
C TYR A 142 -23.52 28.16 19.44
N ARG A 143 -24.68 28.53 19.99
CA ARG A 143 -24.82 28.82 21.43
C ARG A 143 -24.40 27.64 22.31
N GLN A 144 -24.77 26.41 21.94
CA GLN A 144 -24.42 25.21 22.69
C GLN A 144 -22.92 24.93 22.71
N VAL A 145 -22.24 25.04 21.56
CA VAL A 145 -20.78 24.84 21.46
C VAL A 145 -20.03 25.90 22.28
N PHE A 146 -20.52 27.14 22.32
CA PHE A 146 -19.96 28.17 23.21
C PHE A 146 -20.22 27.88 24.69
N ALA A 147 -21.42 27.43 25.05
CA ALA A 147 -21.78 27.14 26.42
C ALA A 147 -21.03 25.91 26.99
N SER A 148 -20.67 24.94 26.14
CA SER A 148 -19.99 23.72 26.54
C SER A 148 -19.02 23.25 25.44
N PRO A 149 -17.81 23.84 25.35
CA PRO A 149 -16.83 23.48 24.33
C PRO A 149 -16.30 22.04 24.52
N PRO A 150 -15.90 21.35 23.43
CA PRO A 150 -15.34 20.01 23.53
C PRO A 150 -14.04 19.99 24.36
N PRO A 151 -13.73 18.87 25.04
CA PRO A 151 -12.49 18.76 25.79
C PRO A 151 -11.28 18.88 24.86
N LEU A 152 -10.21 19.51 25.33
CA LEU A 152 -8.98 19.72 24.54
C LEU A 152 -8.43 18.43 23.91
N VAL A 153 -8.54 17.31 24.63
CA VAL A 153 -8.17 15.98 24.14
C VAL A 153 -9.15 14.93 24.64
N ARG A 154 -9.51 13.99 23.77
CA ARG A 154 -10.37 12.83 24.06
C ARG A 154 -9.67 11.51 23.70
N ILE A 155 -9.82 10.47 24.52
CA ILE A 155 -9.37 9.11 24.16
C ILE A 155 -10.42 8.49 23.23
N LEU A 156 -9.98 7.95 22.09
CA LEU A 156 -10.85 7.26 21.12
C LEU A 156 -10.80 5.74 21.29
N ASP A 157 -9.59 5.18 21.34
CA ASP A 157 -9.36 3.73 21.46
C ASP A 157 -8.05 3.46 22.21
N THR A 158 -7.99 2.33 22.89
CA THR A 158 -6.77 1.80 23.49
C THR A 158 -6.67 0.33 23.16
N GLY A 159 -5.65 -0.06 22.40
CA GLY A 159 -5.55 -1.42 21.92
C GLY A 159 -4.15 -1.83 21.49
N TYR A 160 -4.00 -3.13 21.31
CA TYR A 160 -2.82 -3.69 20.68
C TYR A 160 -2.79 -3.37 19.19
N ARG A 161 -1.63 -2.94 18.73
CA ARG A 161 -1.32 -2.77 17.31
C ARG A 161 0.10 -3.31 17.10
N GLY A 162 0.20 -4.47 16.46
CA GLY A 162 1.45 -5.19 16.27
C GLY A 162 2.18 -5.48 17.58
N VAL A 163 3.20 -4.67 17.88
CA VAL A 163 4.25 -4.95 18.87
C VAL A 163 4.15 -4.09 20.15
N ALA A 164 3.20 -3.15 20.18
CA ALA A 164 3.04 -2.20 21.26
C ALA A 164 1.54 -1.94 21.57
N THR A 165 1.27 -1.53 22.80
CA THR A 165 -0.02 -0.93 23.16
C THR A 165 -0.03 0.50 22.61
N VAL A 166 -1.11 0.87 21.93
CA VAL A 166 -1.32 2.24 21.42
C VAL A 166 -2.58 2.84 22.03
N VAL A 167 -2.48 4.11 22.40
CA VAL A 167 -3.64 4.97 22.68
C VAL A 167 -3.88 5.89 21.50
N GLU A 168 -5.09 5.85 20.96
CA GLU A 168 -5.57 6.77 19.93
C GLU A 168 -6.33 7.92 20.61
N LEU A 169 -5.95 9.14 20.26
CA LEU A 169 -6.43 10.38 20.87
C LEU A 169 -6.97 11.31 19.78
N GLU A 170 -7.94 12.13 20.16
CA GLU A 170 -8.48 13.22 19.36
C GLU A 170 -8.17 14.55 20.04
N LEU A 171 -7.54 15.47 19.30
CA LEU A 171 -7.12 16.79 19.74
C LEU A 171 -8.07 17.85 19.19
N HIS A 172 -8.50 18.80 20.03
CA HIS A 172 -9.30 19.97 19.65
C HIS A 172 -8.49 21.26 19.91
N PRO A 173 -7.51 21.61 19.05
CA PRO A 173 -6.58 22.70 19.34
C PRO A 173 -7.13 24.09 19.04
N VAL A 174 -8.24 24.20 18.31
CA VAL A 174 -8.86 25.49 17.94
C VAL A 174 -10.08 25.74 18.82
N SER A 175 -10.18 26.94 19.36
CA SER A 175 -11.30 27.39 20.19
C SER A 175 -11.68 28.83 19.88
N GLN A 176 -12.85 29.26 20.30
CA GLN A 176 -13.30 30.63 20.18
C GLN A 176 -13.69 31.16 21.56
N ASN A 177 -13.22 32.36 21.91
CA ASN A 177 -13.51 32.96 23.21
C ASN A 177 -14.84 33.73 23.22
N GLU A 178 -15.25 34.23 24.39
CA GLU A 178 -16.54 34.91 24.61
C GLU A 178 -16.76 36.16 23.75
N LYS A 179 -15.67 36.76 23.24
CA LYS A 179 -15.71 37.93 22.34
C LYS A 179 -15.75 37.54 20.86
N GLY A 180 -15.85 36.25 20.52
CA GLY A 180 -15.82 35.77 19.15
C GLY A 180 -14.42 35.73 18.51
N ILE A 181 -13.34 35.88 19.30
CA ILE A 181 -11.97 35.80 18.77
C ILE A 181 -11.52 34.35 18.72
N LEU A 182 -10.96 33.94 17.58
CA LEU A 182 -10.42 32.60 17.38
C LEU A 182 -9.02 32.46 18.00
N GLU A 183 -8.78 31.34 18.68
CA GLU A 183 -7.54 31.02 19.37
C GLU A 183 -7.05 29.60 18.99
N LEU A 184 -5.74 29.44 18.79
CA LEU A 184 -5.08 28.16 18.52
C LEU A 184 -4.14 27.80 19.67
N ALA A 185 -4.32 26.61 20.25
CA ALA A 185 -3.43 26.02 21.24
C ALA A 185 -2.14 25.47 20.57
N THR A 186 -1.14 26.33 20.45
CA THR A 186 0.17 26.00 19.84
C THR A 186 1.04 25.04 20.66
N GLN A 187 0.78 24.89 21.97
CA GLN A 187 1.45 23.89 22.81
C GLN A 187 0.47 23.25 23.78
N ILE A 188 0.37 21.92 23.73
CA ILE A 188 -0.52 21.12 24.56
C ILE A 188 0.31 20.10 25.32
N GLN A 189 0.32 20.19 26.65
CA GLN A 189 0.92 19.16 27.51
C GLN A 189 -0.08 18.04 27.72
N LEU A 190 0.41 16.81 27.63
CA LEU A 190 -0.36 15.60 27.75
C LEU A 190 0.33 14.65 28.72
N THR A 191 -0.41 14.09 29.67
CA THR A 191 0.06 13.07 30.61
C THR A 191 -0.89 11.88 30.59
N VAL A 192 -0.41 10.75 30.06
CA VAL A 192 -1.14 9.48 30.02
C VAL A 192 -0.70 8.62 31.20
N ALA A 193 -1.62 8.30 32.11
CA ALA A 193 -1.38 7.31 33.16
C ALA A 193 -1.78 5.92 32.66
N TYR A 194 -0.91 4.94 32.88
CA TYR A 194 -1.12 3.55 32.46
C TYR A 194 -0.62 2.56 33.52
N GLU A 195 -1.18 1.36 33.48
CA GLU A 195 -0.76 0.23 34.32
C GLU A 195 -0.52 -1.03 33.49
N PRO A 196 0.29 -1.99 33.97
CA PRO A 196 0.44 -3.29 33.35
C PRO A 196 -0.89 -4.07 33.38
N ILE A 197 -1.21 -4.77 32.29
CA ILE A 197 -2.30 -5.77 32.25
C ILE A 197 -1.83 -7.00 33.04
N ALA A 198 -2.66 -7.51 33.95
CA ALA A 198 -2.36 -8.70 34.75
C ALA A 198 -2.25 -9.96 33.86
N ASP A 199 -1.28 -10.83 34.17
CA ASP A 199 -1.08 -12.09 33.45
C ASP A 199 -2.38 -12.92 33.41
N GLY A 200 -2.83 -13.29 32.21
CA GLY A 200 -4.02 -14.13 31.99
C GLY A 200 -5.31 -13.40 31.61
N ALA A 201 -5.35 -12.07 31.62
CA ALA A 201 -6.46 -11.32 31.02
C ALA A 201 -6.29 -11.27 29.50
N THR A 202 -7.23 -11.86 28.75
CA THR A 202 -7.22 -11.89 27.28
C THR A 202 -7.32 -10.49 26.70
N ALA A 203 -6.17 -9.89 26.39
CA ALA A 203 -6.11 -8.77 25.48
C ALA A 203 -6.53 -9.27 24.08
N GLY A 204 -7.71 -8.84 23.62
CA GLY A 204 -8.41 -9.42 22.48
C GLY A 204 -7.61 -9.53 21.18
N ALA A 205 -7.74 -10.70 20.55
CA ALA A 205 -7.81 -11.02 19.11
C ALA A 205 -6.81 -10.44 18.07
N TYR A 206 -5.89 -9.53 18.40
CA TYR A 206 -5.04 -8.86 17.39
C TYR A 206 -3.53 -8.88 17.66
N PHE A 207 -3.08 -9.53 18.73
CA PHE A 207 -1.65 -9.81 18.90
C PHE A 207 -1.26 -11.04 18.10
N ARG A 208 -0.57 -10.82 16.98
CA ARG A 208 0.10 -11.87 16.22
C ARG A 208 1.59 -11.67 16.39
N GLU A 209 2.25 -12.56 17.13
CA GLU A 209 3.71 -12.58 17.18
C GLU A 209 4.25 -12.71 15.75
N PRO A 210 5.22 -11.87 15.35
CA PRO A 210 5.82 -12.03 14.04
C PRO A 210 6.49 -13.40 13.97
N ARG A 211 6.24 -14.12 12.88
CA ARG A 211 6.81 -15.46 12.71
C ARG A 211 8.27 -15.40 12.31
N ASN A 212 8.64 -14.40 11.50
CA ASN A 212 9.99 -14.24 10.99
C ASN A 212 10.50 -12.79 11.13
N LEU A 213 11.80 -12.60 10.89
CA LEU A 213 12.47 -11.30 11.02
C LEU A 213 11.90 -10.22 10.08
N ALA A 214 11.51 -10.59 8.85
CA ALA A 214 10.97 -9.63 7.88
C ALA A 214 9.58 -9.13 8.30
N GLU A 215 8.71 -10.04 8.77
CA GLU A 215 7.41 -9.70 9.36
C GLU A 215 7.56 -8.86 10.63
N ALA A 216 8.53 -9.20 11.48
CA ALA A 216 8.87 -8.46 12.69
C ALA A 216 9.30 -7.01 12.37
N GLN A 217 10.19 -6.85 11.39
CA GLN A 217 10.65 -5.55 10.90
C GLN A 217 9.50 -4.76 10.27
N ARG A 218 8.64 -5.43 9.48
CA ARG A 218 7.43 -4.83 8.90
C ARG A 218 6.52 -4.26 9.97
N PHE A 219 6.13 -5.05 10.98
CA PHE A 219 5.26 -4.56 12.06
C PHE A 219 5.91 -3.43 12.86
N THR A 220 7.20 -3.53 13.15
CA THR A 220 7.94 -2.47 13.86
C THR A 220 7.96 -1.17 13.07
N ASN A 221 8.24 -1.23 11.77
CA ASN A 221 8.26 -0.08 10.88
C ASN A 221 6.87 0.54 10.71
N ILE A 222 5.84 -0.30 10.69
CA ILE A 222 4.46 0.15 10.62
C ILE A 222 4.11 0.94 11.88
N MET A 223 4.38 0.37 13.06
CA MET A 223 4.11 0.98 14.34
C MET A 223 4.88 2.28 14.56
N LYS A 224 6.16 2.31 14.19
CA LYS A 224 6.97 3.53 14.24
C LYS A 224 6.41 4.65 13.35
N ALA A 225 5.65 4.34 12.30
CA ALA A 225 5.09 5.37 11.42
C ALA A 225 3.84 6.04 12.00
N GLU A 226 3.08 5.29 12.79
CA GLU A 226 1.74 5.68 13.20
C GLU A 226 1.73 6.48 14.51
N VAL A 227 2.75 6.33 15.36
CA VAL A 227 2.79 6.93 16.69
C VAL A 227 3.64 8.20 16.73
N LEU A 228 3.25 9.16 17.55
CA LEU A 228 3.99 10.43 17.74
C LEU A 228 5.33 10.26 18.48
N ASN A 229 5.56 9.10 19.12
CA ASN A 229 6.76 8.76 19.89
C ASN A 229 7.44 7.47 19.38
N PRO A 230 7.93 7.42 18.12
CA PRO A 230 8.44 6.19 17.49
C PRO A 230 9.60 5.52 18.24
N ALA A 231 10.40 6.29 18.97
CA ALA A 231 11.52 5.77 19.78
C ALA A 231 11.07 4.83 20.91
N TRP A 232 9.79 4.81 21.27
CA TRP A 232 9.24 3.92 22.28
C TRP A 232 8.79 2.56 21.74
N VAL A 233 8.72 2.41 20.41
CA VAL A 233 8.47 1.13 19.76
C VAL A 233 9.79 0.37 19.72
N LYS A 234 9.90 -0.71 20.52
CA LYS A 234 11.11 -1.54 20.60
C LYS A 234 11.33 -2.28 19.29
N ASP A 235 12.58 -2.32 18.82
CA ASP A 235 13.01 -3.21 17.75
C ASP A 235 13.00 -4.67 18.21
N PHE A 236 12.61 -5.58 17.32
CA PHE A 236 12.71 -7.01 17.61
C PHE A 236 14.18 -7.45 17.67
N GLY A 237 14.53 -8.16 18.75
CA GLY A 237 15.84 -8.82 18.89
C GLY A 237 15.98 -10.06 17.99
N PRO A 238 17.19 -10.64 17.88
CA PRO A 238 17.56 -11.66 16.89
C PRO A 238 17.05 -13.09 17.20
N PHE A 239 15.95 -13.25 17.94
CA PHE A 239 15.49 -14.56 18.44
C PHE A 239 14.43 -15.26 17.57
N TRP A 240 14.20 -14.78 16.34
CA TRP A 240 13.17 -15.32 15.46
C TRP A 240 13.74 -16.35 14.46
N PRO A 241 13.00 -17.43 14.16
CA PRO A 241 13.45 -18.45 13.22
C PRO A 241 13.70 -17.85 11.82
N ILE A 242 14.82 -18.26 11.25
CA ILE A 242 15.26 -17.91 9.89
C ILE A 242 14.68 -19.01 8.98
N PHE A 243 13.57 -18.74 8.28
CA PHE A 243 12.87 -19.71 7.40
C PHE A 243 13.34 -19.65 5.96
N ASP A 244 13.37 -20.74 5.21
CA ASP A 244 14.08 -20.91 3.95
C ASP A 244 14.09 -19.73 2.94
N TYR A 245 12.98 -19.01 2.72
CA TYR A 245 12.89 -17.97 1.67
C TYR A 245 12.16 -16.70 2.13
N ASP A 246 12.75 -15.53 1.84
CA ASP A 246 12.17 -14.21 2.12
C ASP A 246 11.38 -13.67 0.93
N TYR A 247 11.84 -13.93 -0.29
CA TYR A 247 11.32 -13.37 -1.54
C TYR A 247 10.99 -14.48 -2.54
N LEU A 248 9.81 -14.42 -3.14
CA LEU A 248 9.31 -15.41 -4.09
C LEU A 248 8.87 -14.74 -5.39
N VAL A 249 9.27 -15.30 -6.53
CA VAL A 249 8.67 -14.99 -7.83
C VAL A 249 7.77 -16.16 -8.24
N ILE A 250 6.52 -15.87 -8.59
CA ILE A 250 5.63 -16.84 -9.24
C ILE A 250 5.45 -16.38 -10.69
N THR A 251 5.80 -17.22 -11.65
CA THR A 251 5.75 -16.93 -13.10
C THR A 251 5.48 -18.21 -13.86
N ASP A 252 5.25 -18.18 -15.17
CA ASP A 252 5.35 -19.38 -16.01
C ASP A 252 5.83 -19.01 -17.42
N ASN A 253 6.23 -20.01 -18.19
CA ASN A 253 6.58 -19.88 -19.61
C ASN A 253 5.37 -20.20 -20.51
N GLN A 254 4.16 -20.22 -19.97
CA GLN A 254 2.91 -20.51 -20.67
C GLN A 254 1.71 -19.83 -19.99
N ALA A 255 0.62 -19.63 -20.74
CA ALA A 255 -0.64 -19.12 -20.21
C ALA A 255 -1.51 -20.26 -19.65
N TRP A 256 -2.48 -19.90 -18.81
CA TRP A 256 -3.32 -20.82 -18.05
C TRP A 256 -4.81 -20.49 -18.17
N ASP A 257 -5.63 -21.53 -18.31
CA ASP A 257 -7.07 -21.44 -18.15
C ASP A 257 -7.39 -21.44 -16.65
N ALA A 258 -7.88 -20.30 -16.16
CA ALA A 258 -8.11 -20.08 -14.74
C ALA A 258 -9.20 -21.00 -14.15
N ALA A 259 -10.24 -21.31 -14.92
CA ALA A 259 -11.38 -22.10 -14.44
C ALA A 259 -11.02 -23.59 -14.32
N THR A 260 -10.22 -24.11 -15.25
CA THR A 260 -9.85 -25.53 -15.29
C THR A 260 -8.49 -25.83 -14.66
N SER A 261 -7.70 -24.79 -14.35
CA SER A 261 -6.31 -24.93 -13.88
C SER A 261 -5.43 -25.73 -14.85
N THR A 262 -5.67 -25.56 -16.16
CA THR A 262 -4.91 -26.25 -17.21
C THR A 262 -4.12 -25.28 -18.09
N PRO A 263 -2.97 -25.70 -18.67
CA PRO A 263 -2.23 -24.87 -19.61
C PRO A 263 -3.04 -24.58 -20.87
N VAL A 264 -2.99 -23.34 -21.36
CA VAL A 264 -3.57 -22.98 -22.67
C VAL A 264 -2.69 -23.55 -23.78
N ALA A 265 -3.28 -24.40 -24.63
CA ALA A 265 -2.56 -25.08 -25.71
C ALA A 265 -1.85 -24.09 -26.65
N GLY A 266 -0.57 -24.34 -26.93
CA GLY A 266 0.26 -23.50 -27.83
C GLY A 266 0.77 -22.19 -27.22
N SER A 267 0.31 -21.78 -26.03
CA SER A 267 0.69 -20.50 -25.42
C SER A 267 2.19 -20.39 -25.10
N ALA A 268 2.87 -21.51 -24.86
CA ALA A 268 4.29 -21.51 -24.51
C ALA A 268 5.20 -20.90 -25.60
N ALA A 269 4.82 -21.03 -26.88
CA ALA A 269 5.55 -20.44 -27.98
C ALA A 269 5.42 -18.91 -28.02
N THR A 270 4.25 -18.38 -27.64
CA THR A 270 3.97 -16.94 -27.60
C THR A 270 4.55 -16.29 -26.35
N VAL A 271 4.42 -16.95 -25.19
CA VAL A 271 4.93 -16.43 -23.91
C VAL A 271 6.46 -16.46 -23.87
N GLY A 272 7.09 -17.55 -24.33
CA GLY A 272 8.55 -17.69 -24.31
C GLY A 272 9.13 -17.92 -22.91
N ASP A 273 10.46 -17.80 -22.78
CA ASP A 273 11.17 -18.09 -21.52
C ASP A 273 11.21 -16.89 -20.54
N MET A 274 10.05 -16.60 -19.95
CA MET A 274 9.94 -15.57 -18.91
C MET A 274 10.71 -15.90 -17.64
N VAL A 275 10.83 -17.20 -17.30
CA VAL A 275 11.55 -17.65 -16.11
C VAL A 275 13.01 -17.19 -16.15
N SER A 276 13.69 -17.30 -17.30
CA SER A 276 15.08 -16.83 -17.43
C SER A 276 15.23 -15.31 -17.20
N ALA A 277 14.25 -14.50 -17.64
CA ALA A 277 14.24 -13.07 -17.32
C ALA A 277 14.17 -12.85 -15.80
N PHE A 278 13.26 -13.54 -15.09
CA PHE A 278 13.12 -13.39 -13.64
C PHE A 278 14.26 -14.03 -12.82
N GLU A 279 15.06 -14.94 -13.37
CA GLU A 279 16.29 -15.43 -12.72
C GLU A 279 17.28 -14.30 -12.42
N ARG A 280 17.32 -13.26 -13.26
CA ARG A 280 18.20 -12.11 -13.07
C ARG A 280 17.80 -11.28 -11.85
N ILE A 281 16.51 -11.01 -11.65
CA ILE A 281 16.03 -10.31 -10.44
C ILE A 281 16.25 -11.18 -9.20
N ALA A 282 16.00 -12.49 -9.28
CA ALA A 282 16.26 -13.42 -8.19
C ALA A 282 17.75 -13.46 -7.79
N ALA A 283 18.66 -13.45 -8.75
CA ALA A 283 20.10 -13.37 -8.51
C ALA A 283 20.49 -12.06 -7.83
N TRP A 284 19.90 -10.93 -8.25
CA TRP A 284 20.13 -9.64 -7.61
C TRP A 284 19.63 -9.59 -6.16
N LYS A 285 18.41 -10.08 -5.89
CA LYS A 285 17.88 -10.15 -4.51
C LYS A 285 18.77 -11.01 -3.61
N LYS A 286 19.28 -12.15 -4.11
CA LYS A 286 20.29 -12.97 -3.43
C LYS A 286 21.57 -12.19 -3.14
N ARG A 287 22.12 -11.45 -4.11
CA ARG A 287 23.31 -10.61 -3.88
C ARG A 287 23.08 -9.56 -2.78
N ARG A 288 21.85 -9.10 -2.56
CA ARG A 288 21.48 -8.18 -1.46
C ARG A 288 21.22 -8.87 -0.12
N GLY A 289 21.31 -10.20 -0.06
CA GLY A 289 21.14 -11.00 1.15
C GLY A 289 19.72 -11.51 1.38
N LEU A 290 18.81 -11.36 0.41
CA LEU A 290 17.47 -11.95 0.45
C LEU A 290 17.51 -13.41 -0.02
N ARG A 291 16.86 -14.31 0.70
CA ARG A 291 16.75 -15.70 0.26
C ARG A 291 15.61 -15.79 -0.73
N THR A 292 15.95 -16.06 -1.99
CA THR A 292 15.01 -15.92 -3.11
C THR A 292 14.78 -17.23 -3.84
N ARG A 293 13.51 -17.48 -4.18
CA ARG A 293 13.08 -18.61 -5.01
C ARG A 293 12.20 -18.15 -6.17
N ILE A 294 12.28 -18.87 -7.28
CA ILE A 294 11.33 -18.79 -8.40
C ILE A 294 10.52 -20.09 -8.41
N VAL A 295 9.21 -19.98 -8.63
CA VAL A 295 8.28 -21.09 -8.72
C VAL A 295 7.43 -20.93 -9.96
N LYS A 296 7.28 -22.02 -10.74
CA LYS A 296 6.36 -22.02 -11.86
C LYS A 296 4.94 -22.32 -11.42
N VAL A 297 3.93 -21.77 -12.07
CA VAL A 297 2.53 -22.22 -11.87
C VAL A 297 2.41 -23.71 -12.15
N ALA A 298 3.09 -24.20 -13.19
CA ALA A 298 3.19 -25.62 -13.49
C ALA A 298 3.68 -26.47 -12.30
N ASP A 299 4.68 -25.99 -11.55
CA ASP A 299 5.23 -26.74 -10.41
C ASP A 299 4.20 -26.86 -9.27
N ILE A 300 3.41 -25.80 -9.06
CA ILE A 300 2.32 -25.77 -8.07
C ILE A 300 1.22 -26.75 -8.49
N VAL A 301 0.73 -26.63 -9.72
CA VAL A 301 -0.36 -27.46 -10.26
C VAL A 301 0.04 -28.94 -10.35
N ASN A 302 1.30 -29.24 -10.63
CA ASN A 302 1.81 -30.62 -10.73
C ASN A 302 2.16 -31.24 -9.36
N GLY A 303 1.95 -30.52 -8.27
CA GLY A 303 2.12 -31.05 -6.91
C GLY A 303 3.58 -31.12 -6.43
N SER A 304 4.50 -30.35 -7.02
CA SER A 304 5.92 -30.37 -6.64
C SER A 304 6.19 -29.91 -5.20
N PHE A 305 5.21 -29.24 -4.58
CA PHE A 305 5.28 -28.76 -3.19
C PHE A 305 4.15 -29.31 -2.31
N GLY A 306 3.42 -30.32 -2.79
CA GLY A 306 2.20 -30.81 -2.17
C GLY A 306 0.97 -30.57 -3.04
N ASP A 307 -0.14 -31.21 -2.68
CA ASP A 307 -1.41 -31.08 -3.39
C ASP A 307 -2.17 -29.83 -2.93
N PHE A 308 -2.33 -28.87 -3.85
CA PHE A 308 -3.13 -27.67 -3.65
C PHE A 308 -4.36 -27.60 -4.55
N LYS A 309 -4.67 -28.67 -5.30
CA LYS A 309 -5.79 -28.74 -6.23
C LYS A 309 -7.00 -29.44 -5.65
N THR A 310 -6.79 -30.43 -4.79
CA THR A 310 -7.90 -31.15 -4.18
C THR A 310 -8.75 -30.19 -3.37
N GLY A 311 -10.04 -30.11 -3.73
CA GLY A 311 -11.03 -29.26 -3.07
C GLY A 311 -11.03 -27.79 -3.52
N THR A 312 -10.23 -27.39 -4.51
CA THR A 312 -10.26 -26.01 -5.05
C THR A 312 -11.17 -25.89 -6.26
N ARG A 313 -11.74 -24.71 -6.49
CA ARG A 313 -12.64 -24.43 -7.63
C ARG A 313 -11.92 -23.91 -8.87
N ASP A 314 -10.77 -23.26 -8.70
CA ASP A 314 -10.05 -22.59 -9.78
C ASP A 314 -8.55 -22.40 -9.46
N LEU A 315 -7.80 -21.93 -10.45
CA LEU A 315 -6.35 -21.75 -10.37
C LEU A 315 -5.95 -20.68 -9.35
N GLN A 316 -6.77 -19.64 -9.19
CA GLN A 316 -6.51 -18.60 -8.20
C GLN A 316 -6.49 -19.18 -6.78
N GLU A 317 -7.42 -20.09 -6.47
CA GLU A 317 -7.46 -20.77 -5.17
C GLU A 317 -6.26 -21.73 -4.99
N VAL A 318 -5.86 -22.44 -6.05
CA VAL A 318 -4.64 -23.29 -6.04
C VAL A 318 -3.40 -22.46 -5.68
N ILE A 319 -3.19 -21.33 -6.37
CA ILE A 319 -2.05 -20.43 -6.12
C ILE A 319 -2.12 -19.85 -4.70
N ARG A 320 -3.31 -19.46 -4.22
CA ARG A 320 -3.50 -18.94 -2.87
C ARG A 320 -3.19 -20.00 -1.81
N ASN A 321 -3.62 -21.24 -1.99
CA ASN A 321 -3.34 -22.33 -1.06
C ASN A 321 -1.84 -22.65 -1.00
N PHE A 322 -1.16 -22.64 -2.16
CA PHE A 322 0.29 -22.70 -2.20
C PHE A 322 0.93 -21.54 -1.44
N LEU A 323 0.46 -20.30 -1.64
CA LEU A 323 0.98 -19.13 -0.92
C LEU A 323 0.78 -19.23 0.59
N LYS A 324 -0.38 -19.71 1.08
CA LYS A 324 -0.60 -20.00 2.50
C LYS A 324 0.42 -21.01 3.04
N TRP A 325 0.65 -22.09 2.29
CA TRP A 325 1.65 -23.09 2.67
C TRP A 325 3.07 -22.51 2.65
N ALA A 326 3.49 -21.86 1.57
CA ALA A 326 4.81 -21.25 1.43
C ALA A 326 5.05 -20.18 2.49
N TYR A 327 4.02 -19.41 2.83
CA TYR A 327 4.05 -18.46 3.91
C TYR A 327 4.36 -19.12 5.27
N ASN A 328 3.73 -20.25 5.58
CA ASN A 328 3.94 -20.96 6.85
C ASN A 328 5.24 -21.80 6.85
N ALA A 329 5.57 -22.45 5.74
CA ALA A 329 6.69 -23.39 5.61
C ALA A 329 8.02 -22.68 5.29
N TRP A 330 8.00 -21.70 4.38
CA TRP A 330 9.20 -20.99 3.92
C TRP A 330 9.38 -19.61 4.53
N GLY A 331 8.34 -19.04 5.16
CA GLY A 331 8.40 -17.72 5.79
C GLY A 331 8.51 -16.55 4.80
N ILE A 332 7.94 -16.70 3.60
CA ILE A 332 7.94 -15.66 2.57
C ILE A 332 7.36 -14.34 3.09
N ALA A 333 7.98 -13.22 2.71
CA ALA A 333 7.55 -11.87 3.05
C ALA A 333 7.20 -11.03 1.82
N TRP A 334 7.79 -11.36 0.67
CA TRP A 334 7.62 -10.64 -0.59
C TRP A 334 7.27 -11.61 -1.71
N VAL A 335 6.25 -11.27 -2.50
CA VAL A 335 5.86 -12.06 -3.68
C VAL A 335 5.72 -11.15 -4.90
N LEU A 336 6.52 -11.43 -5.93
CA LEU A 336 6.35 -10.85 -7.26
C LEU A 336 5.57 -11.83 -8.13
N LEU A 337 4.40 -11.41 -8.61
CA LEU A 337 3.65 -12.11 -9.65
C LEU A 337 4.23 -11.69 -11.01
N GLY A 338 5.04 -12.56 -11.60
CA GLY A 338 5.67 -12.38 -12.91
C GLY A 338 4.75 -12.85 -14.02
N GLY A 339 3.83 -12.01 -14.46
CA GLY A 339 2.88 -12.36 -15.50
C GLY A 339 1.63 -11.50 -15.49
N ASP A 340 1.07 -11.30 -16.67
CA ASP A 340 -0.27 -10.75 -16.85
C ASP A 340 -1.35 -11.76 -16.39
N SER A 341 -2.62 -11.36 -16.41
CA SER A 341 -3.79 -12.08 -15.91
C SER A 341 -4.05 -13.42 -16.62
N ASN A 342 -3.49 -13.65 -17.80
CA ASN A 342 -3.54 -14.93 -18.50
C ASN A 342 -2.44 -15.92 -18.05
N ILE A 343 -1.38 -15.46 -17.38
CA ILE A 343 -0.31 -16.31 -16.82
C ILE A 343 -0.55 -16.53 -15.34
N ILE A 344 -0.77 -15.44 -14.59
CA ILE A 344 -1.13 -15.46 -13.17
C ILE A 344 -2.52 -14.82 -13.04
N PRO A 345 -3.60 -15.62 -12.96
CA PRO A 345 -4.95 -15.06 -12.93
C PRO A 345 -5.16 -14.16 -11.72
N VAL A 346 -6.02 -13.17 -11.87
CA VAL A 346 -6.42 -12.28 -10.77
C VAL A 346 -7.74 -12.76 -10.16
N ARG A 347 -7.95 -12.47 -8.88
CA ARG A 347 -9.26 -12.67 -8.25
C ARG A 347 -10.13 -11.43 -8.44
N SER A 348 -11.33 -11.66 -8.93
CA SER A 348 -12.40 -10.66 -9.01
C SER A 348 -13.28 -10.73 -7.76
N VAL A 349 -13.61 -9.58 -7.18
CA VAL A 349 -14.47 -9.50 -5.98
C VAL A 349 -15.66 -8.57 -6.18
N ALA A 350 -16.79 -8.89 -5.55
CA ALA A 350 -17.98 -8.07 -5.60
C ALA A 350 -17.77 -6.74 -4.87
N GLY A 351 -18.08 -5.64 -5.55
CA GLY A 351 -18.05 -4.29 -5.06
C GLY A 351 -19.44 -3.73 -4.76
N ASP A 352 -19.50 -2.81 -3.80
CA ASP A 352 -20.74 -2.15 -3.38
C ASP A 352 -21.17 -0.95 -4.24
N GLY A 353 -20.35 -0.55 -5.23
CA GLY A 353 -20.64 0.57 -6.13
C GLY A 353 -21.51 0.19 -7.32
N CYS A 354 -22.44 1.07 -7.73
CA CYS A 354 -23.28 0.94 -8.94
C CYS A 354 -24.17 -0.33 -9.02
N GLY A 355 -25.02 -0.42 -10.06
CA GLY A 355 -25.86 -1.60 -10.36
C GLY A 355 -27.04 -1.85 -9.42
N GLY A 356 -27.33 -0.92 -8.50
CA GLY A 356 -28.44 -1.06 -7.55
C GLY A 356 -29.80 -0.83 -8.22
N ILE A 357 -30.77 -1.69 -7.91
CA ILE A 357 -32.17 -1.55 -8.29
C ILE A 357 -33.00 -1.35 -7.03
N GLY A 358 -33.56 -0.15 -6.88
CA GLY A 358 -34.34 0.22 -5.71
C GLY A 358 -35.81 -0.19 -5.83
N ILE A 359 -36.43 -0.61 -4.73
CA ILE A 359 -37.89 -0.85 -4.72
C ILE A 359 -38.61 0.49 -4.76
N GLY A 360 -39.38 0.73 -5.83
CA GLY A 360 -40.32 1.81 -6.04
C GLY A 360 -41.75 1.51 -5.58
N THR A 361 -42.59 2.53 -5.65
CA THR A 361 -44.04 2.46 -5.38
C THR A 361 -44.89 2.44 -6.64
N ASP A 362 -44.29 2.77 -7.79
CA ASP A 362 -45.00 2.97 -9.05
C ASP A 362 -45.15 1.65 -9.81
N ASN A 363 -46.28 1.48 -10.50
CA ASN A 363 -46.59 0.29 -11.31
C ASN A 363 -47.14 0.74 -12.67
N PRO A 364 -46.41 0.54 -13.79
CA PRO A 364 -45.08 -0.09 -13.87
C PRO A 364 -43.98 0.74 -13.18
N PRO A 365 -42.89 0.10 -12.72
CA PRO A 365 -41.80 0.83 -12.07
C PRO A 365 -41.07 1.74 -13.06
N GLY A 366 -40.61 2.89 -12.57
CA GLY A 366 -39.75 3.80 -13.30
C GLY A 366 -38.33 3.24 -13.53
N ASP A 367 -37.52 4.02 -14.23
CA ASP A 367 -36.16 3.66 -14.64
C ASP A 367 -35.26 3.24 -13.47
N ASN A 368 -34.64 2.06 -13.60
CA ASN A 368 -33.79 1.43 -12.59
C ASN A 368 -34.47 1.26 -11.22
N LYS A 369 -35.81 1.08 -11.24
CA LYS A 369 -36.63 0.73 -10.08
C LYS A 369 -37.31 -0.62 -10.27
N SER A 370 -37.78 -1.17 -9.15
CA SER A 370 -38.61 -2.37 -9.11
C SER A 370 -39.94 -2.12 -8.39
N PHE A 371 -40.94 -2.96 -8.64
CA PHE A 371 -42.25 -2.91 -7.98
C PHE A 371 -42.69 -4.32 -7.60
N TRP A 372 -42.99 -4.54 -6.32
CA TRP A 372 -43.50 -5.82 -5.81
C TRP A 372 -45.01 -5.93 -6.04
N THR A 373 -45.44 -6.93 -6.80
CA THR A 373 -46.86 -7.12 -7.16
C THR A 373 -47.68 -7.82 -6.09
N GLY A 374 -47.03 -8.34 -5.03
CA GLY A 374 -47.60 -9.29 -4.08
C GLY A 374 -47.14 -10.72 -4.34
N THR A 375 -46.77 -11.07 -5.57
CA THR A 375 -46.37 -12.44 -5.96
C THR A 375 -45.02 -12.52 -6.68
N PHE A 376 -44.62 -11.46 -7.40
CA PHE A 376 -43.32 -11.37 -8.09
C PHE A 376 -42.87 -9.91 -8.15
N LEU A 377 -41.62 -9.69 -8.57
CA LEU A 377 -41.06 -8.36 -8.75
C LEU A 377 -41.06 -7.97 -10.23
N LYS A 378 -41.66 -6.82 -10.55
CA LYS A 378 -41.46 -6.12 -11.83
C LYS A 378 -40.19 -5.28 -11.73
N MET A 379 -39.35 -5.26 -12.75
CA MET A 379 -38.10 -4.51 -12.74
C MET A 379 -37.85 -3.84 -14.09
N HIS A 380 -37.67 -2.52 -14.08
CA HIS A 380 -37.33 -1.75 -15.28
C HIS A 380 -35.85 -1.34 -15.22
N VAL A 381 -35.04 -1.80 -16.17
CA VAL A 381 -33.58 -1.58 -16.21
C VAL A 381 -33.20 -0.85 -17.49
N ILE A 382 -32.62 0.36 -17.37
CA ILE A 382 -32.22 1.20 -18.52
C ILE A 382 -30.81 1.83 -18.35
N GLY A 383 -30.14 2.16 -19.47
CA GLY A 383 -28.99 3.11 -19.52
C GLY A 383 -29.45 4.49 -20.07
N ASP A 384 -28.89 5.69 -19.78
CA ASP A 384 -27.49 6.08 -19.52
C ASP A 384 -27.31 7.50 -18.85
N PRO A 385 -26.12 8.19 -18.62
CA PRO A 385 -24.74 8.15 -19.19
C PRO A 385 -23.67 7.61 -18.19
N HIS A 386 -23.00 6.45 -18.25
CA HIS A 386 -22.28 5.75 -19.34
C HIS A 386 -22.47 4.20 -19.26
N SER A 387 -23.06 3.58 -20.30
CA SER A 387 -24.04 2.48 -20.15
C SER A 387 -23.50 1.16 -19.61
N TRP A 388 -23.97 0.79 -18.42
CA TRP A 388 -23.43 -0.30 -17.61
C TRP A 388 -24.16 -1.65 -17.73
N TRP A 389 -25.34 -1.69 -18.38
CA TRP A 389 -26.19 -2.88 -18.51
C TRP A 389 -26.35 -3.29 -19.99
N PRO A 390 -25.51 -4.20 -20.52
CA PRO A 390 -25.69 -4.77 -21.85
C PRO A 390 -26.90 -5.71 -21.98
N GLY A 391 -27.55 -6.10 -20.87
CA GLY A 391 -28.65 -7.07 -20.90
C GLY A 391 -28.17 -8.46 -21.31
N ASN A 392 -26.93 -8.80 -20.92
CA ASN A 392 -26.31 -10.08 -21.20
C ASN A 392 -26.42 -10.99 -19.96
N PRO A 393 -27.37 -11.94 -19.94
CA PRO A 393 -27.59 -12.82 -18.79
C PRO A 393 -26.41 -13.73 -18.47
N SER A 394 -25.44 -13.90 -19.38
CA SER A 394 -24.22 -14.68 -19.14
C SER A 394 -23.09 -13.87 -18.51
N ALA A 395 -23.19 -12.53 -18.51
CA ALA A 395 -22.17 -11.63 -17.95
C ALA A 395 -22.64 -10.88 -16.69
N GLU A 396 -23.93 -10.95 -16.38
CA GLU A 396 -24.58 -10.18 -15.32
C GLU A 396 -25.18 -11.12 -14.28
N THR A 397 -24.96 -10.82 -13.00
CA THR A 397 -25.48 -11.63 -11.89
C THR A 397 -26.36 -10.79 -10.98
N LEU A 398 -27.63 -11.18 -10.81
CA LEU A 398 -28.52 -10.52 -9.86
C LEU A 398 -28.29 -11.11 -8.47
N VAL A 399 -28.09 -10.24 -7.48
CA VAL A 399 -27.93 -10.65 -6.09
C VAL A 399 -28.86 -9.87 -5.17
N ASN A 400 -29.26 -10.52 -4.08
CA ASN A 400 -29.72 -9.83 -2.90
C ASN A 400 -28.47 -9.41 -2.09
N PRO A 401 -28.12 -8.12 -2.04
CA PRO A 401 -26.90 -7.68 -1.36
C PRO A 401 -26.97 -7.92 0.16
N ALA A 402 -28.16 -7.95 0.78
CA ALA A 402 -28.27 -8.14 2.23
C ALA A 402 -27.93 -9.57 2.67
N SER A 403 -28.27 -10.57 1.86
CA SER A 403 -28.00 -11.99 2.16
C SER A 403 -26.83 -12.59 1.36
N GLY A 404 -26.38 -11.92 0.30
CA GLY A 404 -25.42 -12.46 -0.67
C GLY A 404 -26.04 -13.44 -1.67
N THR A 405 -27.32 -13.77 -1.53
CA THR A 405 -27.98 -14.80 -2.34
C THR A 405 -28.05 -14.39 -3.81
N VAL A 406 -27.63 -15.30 -4.69
CA VAL A 406 -27.73 -15.17 -6.14
C VAL A 406 -29.14 -15.50 -6.60
N ILE A 407 -29.67 -14.67 -7.50
CA ILE A 407 -30.95 -14.89 -8.17
C ILE A 407 -30.61 -15.28 -9.62
N PRO A 408 -30.77 -16.56 -9.99
CA PRO A 408 -30.27 -17.06 -11.27
C PRO A 408 -31.10 -16.55 -12.45
N PHE A 409 -30.47 -16.45 -13.63
CA PHE A 409 -31.21 -16.26 -14.88
C PHE A 409 -32.01 -17.52 -15.18
N ASP A 410 -33.32 -17.37 -15.23
CA ASP A 410 -34.22 -18.43 -15.62
C ASP A 410 -34.34 -18.40 -17.14
N SER A 411 -33.63 -19.29 -17.83
CA SER A 411 -33.72 -19.48 -19.28
C SER A 411 -34.75 -20.54 -19.69
N THR A 412 -35.10 -21.46 -18.78
CA THR A 412 -35.91 -22.66 -19.05
C THR A 412 -37.37 -22.52 -18.66
N GLY A 413 -37.69 -21.60 -17.75
CA GLY A 413 -39.05 -21.22 -17.33
C GLY A 413 -39.48 -21.90 -16.05
N THR A 414 -38.52 -22.20 -15.19
CA THR A 414 -38.72 -23.02 -13.98
C THR A 414 -38.87 -22.18 -12.72
N SER A 415 -38.69 -20.85 -12.78
CA SER A 415 -38.83 -19.97 -11.63
C SER A 415 -40.29 -19.73 -11.23
N ASP A 416 -40.57 -19.73 -9.93
CA ASP A 416 -41.89 -19.52 -9.34
C ASP A 416 -41.79 -18.80 -7.98
N ALA A 417 -42.87 -18.79 -7.19
CA ALA A 417 -42.88 -18.11 -5.88
C ALA A 417 -41.94 -18.75 -4.84
N ALA A 418 -41.54 -20.02 -5.01
CA ALA A 418 -40.64 -20.76 -4.12
C ALA A 418 -39.21 -20.86 -4.70
N HIS A 419 -39.08 -20.97 -6.03
CA HIS A 419 -37.82 -21.15 -6.74
C HIS A 419 -37.39 -19.83 -7.41
N PRO A 420 -36.38 -19.13 -6.86
CA PRO A 420 -36.01 -17.82 -7.34
C PRO A 420 -35.41 -17.84 -8.74
N GLY A 421 -35.75 -16.86 -9.57
CA GLY A 421 -35.14 -16.65 -10.87
C GLY A 421 -35.67 -15.41 -11.59
N TRP A 422 -34.92 -14.92 -12.57
CA TRP A 422 -35.30 -13.74 -13.36
C TRP A 422 -35.27 -14.01 -14.87
N TYR A 423 -36.14 -13.32 -15.62
CA TYR A 423 -36.17 -13.41 -17.09
C TYR A 423 -36.69 -12.13 -17.73
N PHE A 424 -36.39 -11.95 -19.02
CA PHE A 424 -36.87 -10.82 -19.81
C PHE A 424 -38.35 -10.97 -20.19
N THR A 425 -39.03 -9.84 -20.32
CA THR A 425 -40.43 -9.75 -20.77
C THR A 425 -40.55 -8.78 -21.93
N THR A 426 -41.59 -8.91 -22.75
CA THR A 426 -41.70 -8.16 -24.01
C THR A 426 -41.96 -6.66 -23.82
N ASN A 427 -42.61 -6.25 -22.72
CA ASN A 427 -43.02 -4.88 -22.45
C ASN A 427 -43.31 -4.63 -20.96
N ASP A 428 -43.76 -3.43 -20.63
CA ASP A 428 -44.09 -2.94 -19.28
C ASP A 428 -45.31 -3.62 -18.61
N THR A 429 -45.96 -4.58 -19.28
CA THR A 429 -46.95 -5.46 -18.63
C THR A 429 -46.29 -6.54 -17.77
N TYR A 430 -45.05 -6.93 -18.08
CA TYR A 430 -44.30 -8.02 -17.43
C TYR A 430 -44.97 -9.40 -17.51
N ALA A 431 -45.93 -9.57 -18.44
CA ALA A 431 -46.71 -10.79 -18.56
C ALA A 431 -46.03 -11.84 -19.45
N THR A 432 -45.58 -11.43 -20.62
CA THR A 432 -45.07 -12.34 -21.66
C THR A 432 -43.56 -12.43 -21.61
N ARG A 433 -43.03 -13.64 -21.46
CA ARG A 433 -41.59 -13.92 -21.47
C ARG A 433 -40.98 -13.61 -22.85
N SER A 434 -39.76 -13.10 -22.84
CA SER A 434 -38.95 -12.81 -24.01
C SER A 434 -37.63 -13.59 -23.93
N VAL A 435 -37.22 -14.17 -25.06
CA VAL A 435 -35.86 -14.69 -25.24
C VAL A 435 -34.87 -13.60 -25.67
N ALA A 436 -35.38 -12.51 -26.25
CA ALA A 436 -34.59 -11.33 -26.55
C ALA A 436 -34.41 -10.49 -25.28
N ALA A 437 -33.21 -9.95 -25.08
CA ALA A 437 -32.93 -9.01 -24.00
C ALA A 437 -33.80 -7.75 -24.14
N THR A 438 -34.48 -7.38 -23.06
CA THR A 438 -35.30 -6.17 -22.97
C THR A 438 -35.01 -5.43 -21.66
N LYS A 439 -35.51 -4.19 -21.56
CA LYS A 439 -35.45 -3.41 -20.33
C LYS A 439 -36.47 -3.82 -19.26
N TYR A 440 -37.36 -4.77 -19.56
CA TYR A 440 -38.46 -5.17 -18.68
C TYR A 440 -38.21 -6.59 -18.17
N LEU A 441 -37.92 -6.71 -16.87
CA LEU A 441 -37.58 -7.99 -16.25
C LEU A 441 -38.63 -8.39 -15.22
N ARG A 442 -38.93 -9.67 -15.17
CA ARG A 442 -39.72 -10.28 -14.09
C ARG A 442 -38.80 -11.15 -13.24
N VAL A 443 -38.89 -10.97 -11.92
CA VAL A 443 -38.15 -11.77 -10.93
C VAL A 443 -39.14 -12.52 -10.06
N ASN A 444 -39.13 -13.84 -10.14
CA ASN A 444 -39.94 -14.74 -9.33
C ASN A 444 -39.13 -15.25 -8.13
N GLY A 445 -39.78 -15.48 -7.00
CA GLY A 445 -39.19 -16.05 -5.78
C GLY A 445 -39.83 -15.51 -4.49
N PRO A 446 -39.35 -15.96 -3.32
CA PRO A 446 -39.94 -15.58 -2.05
C PRO A 446 -39.86 -14.08 -1.76
N ALA A 447 -40.91 -13.49 -1.20
CA ALA A 447 -40.96 -12.05 -0.89
C ALA A 447 -39.83 -11.62 0.06
N ALA A 448 -39.45 -12.46 1.03
CA ALA A 448 -38.35 -12.18 1.95
C ALA A 448 -36.98 -12.04 1.24
N LEU A 449 -36.82 -12.67 0.08
CA LEU A 449 -35.61 -12.60 -0.72
C LEU A 449 -35.65 -11.44 -1.73
N LEU A 450 -36.82 -11.16 -2.32
CA LEU A 450 -36.93 -10.28 -3.49
C LEU A 450 -37.55 -8.91 -3.22
N ASN A 451 -38.37 -8.77 -2.19
CA ASN A 451 -38.95 -7.49 -1.81
C ASN A 451 -37.95 -6.68 -0.96
N THR A 452 -36.75 -6.50 -1.52
CA THR A 452 -35.70 -5.61 -1.02
C THR A 452 -34.99 -4.91 -2.19
N ASN A 453 -34.05 -4.01 -1.90
CA ASN A 453 -33.15 -3.49 -2.94
C ASN A 453 -32.24 -4.61 -3.43
N LEU A 454 -32.21 -4.81 -4.75
CA LEU A 454 -31.36 -5.82 -5.39
C LEU A 454 -30.18 -5.14 -6.07
N ARG A 455 -29.17 -5.92 -6.44
CA ARG A 455 -28.01 -5.42 -7.18
C ARG A 455 -27.62 -6.34 -8.32
N TRP A 456 -27.27 -5.73 -9.43
CA TRP A 456 -26.54 -6.39 -10.51
C TRP A 456 -25.04 -6.32 -10.24
N LEU A 457 -24.38 -7.48 -10.23
CA LEU A 457 -22.94 -7.60 -10.35
C LEU A 457 -22.58 -7.78 -11.83
N TYR A 458 -21.66 -6.95 -12.30
CA TYR A 458 -21.24 -6.86 -13.69
C TYR A 458 -19.83 -6.26 -13.77
N THR A 459 -19.30 -6.11 -14.98
CA THR A 459 -17.89 -5.75 -15.23
C THR A 459 -17.37 -4.57 -14.40
N TRP A 460 -18.19 -3.54 -14.15
CA TRP A 460 -17.73 -2.31 -13.50
C TRP A 460 -17.76 -2.34 -11.96
N ASN A 461 -18.56 -3.23 -11.37
CA ASN A 461 -18.61 -3.41 -9.91
C ASN A 461 -18.07 -4.75 -9.42
N ILE A 462 -17.50 -5.53 -10.32
CA ILE A 462 -16.60 -6.61 -10.00
C ILE A 462 -15.17 -6.06 -10.10
N ILE A 463 -14.42 -6.16 -8.99
CA ILE A 463 -13.12 -5.51 -8.80
C ILE A 463 -11.99 -6.57 -8.88
N PRO A 464 -11.12 -6.53 -9.90
CA PRO A 464 -9.90 -7.32 -9.91
C PRO A 464 -8.92 -6.85 -8.83
N THR A 465 -8.42 -7.78 -8.01
CA THR A 465 -7.51 -7.44 -6.91
C THR A 465 -6.47 -8.51 -6.62
N ASP A 466 -5.20 -8.10 -6.52
CA ASP A 466 -4.12 -8.93 -6.01
C ASP A 466 -4.09 -8.98 -4.47
N LEU A 467 -4.98 -8.24 -3.78
CA LEU A 467 -5.16 -8.38 -2.33
C LEU A 467 -5.51 -9.82 -1.94
N TYR A 468 -6.22 -10.53 -2.81
CA TYR A 468 -6.53 -11.94 -2.63
C TYR A 468 -5.28 -12.82 -2.48
N TYR A 469 -4.13 -12.46 -3.04
CA TYR A 469 -2.91 -13.24 -2.87
C TYR A 469 -2.08 -12.81 -1.66
N SER A 470 -2.35 -11.63 -1.09
CA SER A 470 -1.59 -11.10 0.05
C SER A 470 -2.28 -11.31 1.41
N SER A 471 -3.61 -11.39 1.46
CA SER A 471 -4.38 -11.60 2.70
C SER A 471 -4.51 -13.08 3.02
N LEU A 472 -3.51 -13.72 3.63
CA LEU A 472 -3.39 -15.19 3.72
C LEU A 472 -3.95 -15.79 5.02
N VAL A 473 -4.08 -15.01 6.09
CA VAL A 473 -4.42 -15.52 7.44
C VAL A 473 -5.61 -14.80 8.06
N SER A 474 -6.65 -15.56 8.38
CA SER A 474 -7.85 -15.09 9.10
C SER A 474 -8.50 -16.28 9.82
N PRO A 475 -9.16 -16.09 10.98
CA PRO A 475 -10.03 -17.12 11.57
C PRO A 475 -11.16 -17.57 10.64
N SER A 476 -11.49 -16.73 9.66
CA SER A 476 -12.44 -17.01 8.58
C SER A 476 -11.90 -18.01 7.55
N TYR A 477 -10.59 -18.22 7.44
CA TYR A 477 -9.98 -19.01 6.38
C TYR A 477 -9.80 -20.47 6.81
N GLY A 478 -10.08 -21.41 5.90
CA GLY A 478 -9.96 -22.86 6.17
C GLY A 478 -11.10 -23.45 7.02
N VAL A 479 -12.27 -22.81 7.04
CA VAL A 479 -13.47 -23.37 7.63
C VAL A 479 -13.95 -24.55 6.74
N PRO A 480 -14.17 -25.76 7.29
CA PRO A 480 -14.61 -26.90 6.49
C PRO A 480 -15.89 -26.59 5.71
N GLY A 481 -15.87 -26.88 4.41
CA GLY A 481 -17.01 -26.64 3.51
C GLY A 481 -17.18 -25.20 3.04
N LEU A 482 -16.31 -24.27 3.45
CA LEU A 482 -16.31 -22.89 2.96
C LEU A 482 -15.03 -22.59 2.18
N HIS A 483 -15.14 -21.68 1.21
CA HIS A 483 -14.01 -21.17 0.46
C HIS A 483 -13.56 -19.81 0.99
N ASP A 484 -12.26 -19.57 0.99
CA ASP A 484 -11.69 -18.29 1.40
C ASP A 484 -12.24 -17.15 0.54
N TRP A 485 -12.72 -16.10 1.20
CA TRP A 485 -13.36 -14.94 0.56
C TRP A 485 -14.67 -15.26 -0.18
N ASP A 486 -15.24 -16.46 0.00
CA ASP A 486 -16.58 -16.82 -0.46
C ASP A 486 -17.21 -17.76 0.58
N HIS A 487 -17.65 -17.17 1.70
CA HIS A 487 -18.26 -17.93 2.80
C HIS A 487 -19.71 -18.29 2.51
N THR A 488 -20.32 -17.62 1.54
CA THR A 488 -21.66 -17.97 1.07
C THR A 488 -21.65 -19.15 0.09
N ASP A 489 -20.46 -19.58 -0.33
CA ASP A 489 -20.19 -20.67 -1.28
C ASP A 489 -21.07 -20.57 -2.55
N ASN A 490 -21.17 -19.35 -3.09
CA ASN A 490 -22.00 -19.07 -4.25
C ASN A 490 -21.18 -18.70 -5.51
N GLY A 491 -19.85 -18.76 -5.41
CA GLY A 491 -18.92 -18.42 -6.50
C GLY A 491 -18.65 -16.93 -6.66
N ILE A 492 -19.21 -16.08 -5.79
CA ILE A 492 -18.98 -14.64 -5.77
C ILE A 492 -18.09 -14.32 -4.58
N TYR A 493 -16.90 -13.82 -4.87
CA TYR A 493 -15.93 -13.54 -3.82
C TYR A 493 -16.09 -12.12 -3.26
N GLY A 494 -15.92 -11.97 -1.96
CA GLY A 494 -15.83 -10.70 -1.26
C GLY A 494 -17.13 -9.91 -1.15
N GLN A 495 -18.27 -10.58 -1.26
CA GLN A 495 -19.60 -10.03 -1.03
C GLN A 495 -19.69 -9.34 0.33
N HIS A 496 -20.30 -8.17 0.28
CA HIS A 496 -20.56 -7.33 1.44
C HIS A 496 -21.79 -6.48 1.18
N SER A 497 -22.34 -5.90 2.25
CA SER A 497 -23.46 -4.97 2.14
C SER A 497 -23.55 -4.08 3.37
N GLY A 498 -23.66 -2.77 3.15
CA GLY A 498 -23.90 -1.80 4.22
C GLY A 498 -22.82 -1.79 5.30
N GLY A 499 -21.60 -2.25 4.98
CA GLY A 499 -20.49 -2.41 5.93
C GLY A 499 -20.52 -3.69 6.77
N SER A 500 -21.41 -4.63 6.45
CA SER A 500 -21.36 -6.02 6.89
C SER A 500 -20.63 -6.85 5.83
N ASP A 501 -19.71 -7.69 6.28
CA ASP A 501 -18.88 -8.52 5.41
C ASP A 501 -19.45 -9.93 5.40
N LEU A 502 -20.05 -10.33 4.28
CA LEU A 502 -20.74 -11.62 4.15
C LEU A 502 -19.72 -12.76 3.99
N ASP A 503 -18.62 -12.48 3.30
CA ASP A 503 -17.59 -13.45 2.95
C ASP A 503 -16.38 -13.48 3.88
N GLY A 504 -16.43 -12.78 5.01
CA GLY A 504 -15.36 -12.80 6.02
C GLY A 504 -13.99 -12.34 5.50
N VAL A 505 -13.96 -11.46 4.49
CA VAL A 505 -12.77 -10.82 3.93
C VAL A 505 -12.04 -9.96 4.96
N LYS A 506 -10.81 -10.37 5.26
CA LYS A 506 -9.84 -9.53 5.98
C LYS A 506 -9.21 -8.52 5.01
N LEU A 507 -9.46 -7.22 5.25
CA LEU A 507 -8.83 -6.10 4.55
C LEU A 507 -7.44 -5.79 5.12
N GLY A 508 -6.48 -6.66 4.84
CA GLY A 508 -5.08 -6.45 5.19
C GLY A 508 -4.17 -7.49 4.54
N ALA A 509 -2.89 -7.17 4.39
CA ALA A 509 -1.91 -8.05 3.76
C ALA A 509 -1.01 -8.75 4.79
N ASP A 510 -0.84 -10.06 4.68
CA ASP A 510 0.14 -10.86 5.46
C ASP A 510 1.52 -10.90 4.77
N ILE A 511 1.57 -10.72 3.44
CA ILE A 511 2.80 -10.59 2.63
C ILE A 511 2.74 -9.34 1.74
N GLY A 512 3.90 -8.75 1.43
CA GLY A 512 3.99 -7.70 0.44
C GLY A 512 3.88 -8.29 -0.97
N ILE A 513 2.94 -7.78 -1.77
CA ILE A 513 2.71 -8.28 -3.14
C ILE A 513 2.84 -7.16 -4.18
N GLY A 514 3.39 -7.52 -5.33
CA GLY A 514 3.43 -6.69 -6.52
C GLY A 514 3.35 -7.56 -7.78
N ARG A 515 2.90 -6.98 -8.89
CA ARG A 515 2.74 -7.66 -10.17
C ARG A 515 3.63 -7.04 -11.24
N ALA A 516 4.34 -7.85 -12.01
CA ALA A 516 4.89 -7.47 -13.29
C ALA A 516 3.88 -7.88 -14.38
N PRO A 517 3.08 -6.96 -14.94
CA PRO A 517 2.06 -7.28 -15.93
C PRO A 517 2.72 -7.44 -17.30
N VAL A 518 3.23 -8.66 -17.57
CA VAL A 518 3.98 -9.01 -18.78
C VAL A 518 3.41 -10.30 -19.36
N GLY A 519 3.19 -10.34 -20.68
CA GLY A 519 2.66 -11.50 -21.40
C GLY A 519 3.71 -12.28 -22.19
N THR A 520 4.91 -11.69 -22.38
CA THR A 520 6.00 -12.30 -23.15
C THR A 520 7.36 -12.20 -22.47
N ALA A 521 8.30 -13.06 -22.86
CA ALA A 521 9.68 -13.02 -22.38
C ALA A 521 10.40 -11.69 -22.68
N ALA A 522 10.07 -11.03 -23.80
CA ALA A 522 10.64 -9.72 -24.14
C ALA A 522 10.15 -8.61 -23.19
N GLU A 523 8.85 -8.62 -22.85
CA GLU A 523 8.28 -7.70 -21.88
C GLU A 523 8.81 -7.96 -20.47
N ALA A 524 8.97 -9.24 -20.10
CA ALA A 524 9.59 -9.63 -18.83
C ALA A 524 11.04 -9.14 -18.74
N ASP A 525 11.83 -9.28 -19.81
CA ASP A 525 13.20 -8.77 -19.85
C ASP A 525 13.24 -7.25 -19.74
N ALA A 526 12.33 -6.54 -20.43
CA ALA A 526 12.21 -5.09 -20.32
C ALA A 526 11.92 -4.66 -18.87
N PHE A 527 10.90 -5.25 -18.24
CA PHE A 527 10.54 -4.97 -16.85
C PHE A 527 11.71 -5.25 -15.89
N VAL A 528 12.31 -6.45 -15.96
CA VAL A 528 13.40 -6.85 -15.05
C VAL A 528 14.61 -5.95 -15.23
N THR A 529 14.95 -5.60 -16.47
CA THR A 529 16.08 -4.71 -16.78
C THR A 529 15.92 -3.34 -16.14
N LYS A 530 14.70 -2.79 -16.12
CA LYS A 530 14.37 -1.53 -15.47
C LYS A 530 14.53 -1.61 -13.95
N VAL A 531 13.97 -2.65 -13.32
CA VAL A 531 14.10 -2.86 -11.87
C VAL A 531 15.57 -3.01 -11.45
N LEU A 532 16.35 -3.81 -12.19
CA LEU A 532 17.78 -3.96 -11.93
C LEU A 532 18.52 -2.62 -12.06
N ALA A 533 18.23 -1.85 -13.10
CA ALA A 533 18.90 -0.57 -13.30
C ALA A 533 18.58 0.44 -12.19
N TYR A 534 17.32 0.49 -11.78
CA TYR A 534 16.84 1.33 -10.69
C TYR A 534 17.50 0.98 -9.34
N GLU A 535 17.57 -0.32 -9.01
CA GLU A 535 18.11 -0.76 -7.71
C GLU A 535 19.63 -0.77 -7.65
N MET A 536 20.29 -1.15 -8.74
CA MET A 536 21.76 -1.18 -8.84
C MET A 536 22.36 0.21 -9.12
N LEU A 537 21.52 1.18 -9.51
CA LEU A 537 21.92 2.51 -9.98
C LEU A 537 22.92 2.45 -11.15
N LYS A 538 22.78 1.43 -11.99
CA LYS A 538 23.65 1.13 -13.14
C LYS A 538 22.84 0.57 -14.30
N ARG A 539 23.22 0.91 -15.52
CA ARG A 539 22.71 0.27 -16.74
C ARG A 539 23.25 -1.14 -16.88
N GLN A 540 22.68 -1.93 -17.78
CA GLN A 540 23.13 -3.30 -18.06
C GLN A 540 24.61 -3.38 -18.49
N ASP A 541 25.10 -2.36 -19.20
CA ASP A 541 26.51 -2.24 -19.62
C ASP A 541 27.47 -1.87 -18.47
N GLY A 542 26.95 -1.67 -17.25
CA GLY A 542 27.72 -1.26 -16.07
C GLY A 542 27.84 0.25 -15.86
N THR A 543 27.38 1.07 -16.80
CA THR A 543 27.42 2.54 -16.71
C THR A 543 26.54 3.03 -15.56
N ALA A 544 27.06 3.91 -14.70
CA ALA A 544 26.30 4.48 -13.59
C ALA A 544 25.17 5.43 -14.08
N LEU A 545 24.05 5.47 -13.35
CA LEU A 545 22.97 6.43 -13.59
C LEU A 545 23.29 7.82 -13.00
N ASP A 546 22.71 8.88 -13.59
CA ASP A 546 22.80 10.23 -13.00
C ASP A 546 21.92 10.32 -11.76
N LEU A 547 22.53 10.10 -10.58
CA LEU A 547 21.87 10.09 -9.28
C LEU A 547 21.05 11.35 -8.93
N ASN A 548 21.18 12.46 -9.65
CA ASN A 548 20.32 13.63 -9.45
C ASN A 548 18.87 13.37 -9.87
N TRP A 549 18.62 12.37 -10.71
CA TRP A 549 17.29 12.00 -11.19
C TRP A 549 16.32 11.72 -10.03
N ALA A 550 16.81 11.09 -8.95
CA ALA A 550 16.06 10.74 -7.73
C ALA A 550 15.55 11.97 -6.93
N ARG A 551 15.92 13.19 -7.33
CA ARG A 551 15.44 14.44 -6.72
C ARG A 551 14.16 14.98 -7.38
N ARG A 552 13.74 14.37 -8.50
CA ARG A 552 12.72 14.91 -9.41
C ARG A 552 11.32 14.44 -9.04
N LEU A 553 10.41 15.39 -8.83
CA LEU A 553 8.98 15.15 -8.62
C LEU A 553 8.19 15.87 -9.71
N THR A 554 7.30 15.16 -10.40
CA THR A 554 6.29 15.75 -11.29
C THR A 554 4.91 15.48 -10.71
N VAL A 555 4.14 16.54 -10.50
CA VAL A 555 2.72 16.48 -10.11
C VAL A 555 1.87 17.01 -11.25
N VAL A 556 0.86 16.24 -11.65
CA VAL A 556 -0.06 16.57 -12.74
C VAL A 556 -1.49 16.52 -12.24
N SER A 557 -2.27 17.56 -12.54
CA SER A 557 -3.69 17.63 -12.21
C SER A 557 -4.48 18.11 -13.43
N THR A 558 -5.50 17.35 -13.79
CA THR A 558 -6.54 17.76 -14.76
C THR A 558 -7.87 17.93 -14.04
N ASN A 559 -8.70 18.83 -14.54
CA ASN A 559 -9.96 19.22 -13.94
C ASN A 559 -10.88 18.00 -13.73
N PHE A 560 -11.34 17.79 -12.49
CA PHE A 560 -12.22 16.68 -12.09
C PHE A 560 -13.61 17.15 -11.67
N GLY A 561 -13.84 18.46 -11.49
CA GLY A 561 -15.15 18.98 -11.15
C GLY A 561 -15.28 20.49 -11.38
N GLY A 562 -16.47 20.92 -11.80
CA GLY A 562 -16.91 22.29 -11.52
C GLY A 562 -17.22 23.19 -12.69
N ARG A 563 -17.20 22.75 -13.95
CA ARG A 563 -17.76 23.56 -15.05
C ARG A 563 -19.16 23.12 -15.42
N LEU A 564 -20.14 23.92 -15.02
CA LEU A 564 -21.52 23.79 -15.48
C LEU A 564 -21.74 24.79 -16.62
N THR A 565 -21.89 24.26 -17.84
CA THR A 565 -22.24 25.07 -19.00
C THR A 565 -23.76 25.21 -19.10
N ILE A 566 -24.24 26.43 -19.20
CA ILE A 566 -25.66 26.79 -19.33
C ILE A 566 -25.95 27.19 -20.77
N SER A 567 -26.87 26.48 -21.41
CA SER A 567 -27.18 26.66 -22.83
C SER A 567 -28.36 27.61 -23.04
N LYS A 568 -28.41 28.31 -24.17
CA LYS A 568 -29.52 29.21 -24.51
C LYS A 568 -30.80 28.43 -24.82
N THR A 569 -31.96 28.96 -24.43
CA THR A 569 -33.28 28.43 -24.82
C THR A 569 -34.29 29.54 -25.12
N ALA A 570 -35.32 29.21 -25.90
CA ALA A 570 -36.48 30.09 -26.13
C ALA A 570 -37.61 29.87 -25.09
N ALA A 571 -37.56 28.79 -24.31
CA ALA A 571 -38.60 28.41 -23.35
C ALA A 571 -38.70 29.39 -22.17
N ASN A 572 -39.93 29.70 -21.73
CA ASN A 572 -40.20 30.57 -20.59
C ASN A 572 -41.13 29.90 -19.55
N PRO A 573 -40.64 29.61 -18.33
CA PRO A 573 -39.26 29.78 -17.87
C PRO A 573 -38.28 28.82 -18.59
N PRO A 574 -36.96 29.09 -18.56
CA PRO A 574 -35.96 28.18 -19.13
C PRO A 574 -35.97 26.81 -18.43
N GLY A 575 -35.59 25.76 -19.16
CA GLY A 575 -35.46 24.40 -18.63
C GLY A 575 -34.11 24.16 -17.91
N ASP A 576 -33.91 22.94 -17.43
CA ASP A 576 -32.72 22.50 -16.70
C ASP A 576 -31.39 22.84 -17.40
N ASN A 577 -30.52 23.58 -16.70
CA ASN A 577 -29.23 24.08 -17.19
C ASN A 577 -29.35 24.93 -18.46
N GLN A 578 -30.43 25.70 -18.56
CA GLN A 578 -30.66 26.62 -19.67
C GLN A 578 -30.87 28.06 -19.18
N TYR A 579 -30.67 29.01 -20.08
CA TYR A 579 -30.93 30.42 -19.83
C TYR A 579 -31.81 31.03 -20.92
N ARG A 580 -32.55 32.09 -20.55
CA ARG A 580 -33.33 32.91 -21.47
C ARG A 580 -33.09 34.39 -21.23
N HIS A 581 -33.03 35.15 -22.32
CA HIS A 581 -33.11 36.61 -22.36
C HIS A 581 -34.35 37.01 -23.18
N GLY A 582 -35.23 37.85 -22.64
CA GLY A 582 -36.38 38.39 -23.37
C GLY A 582 -36.05 39.72 -24.06
N ALA A 583 -36.72 40.00 -25.17
CA ALA A 583 -36.51 41.24 -25.91
C ALA A 583 -36.89 42.46 -25.05
N GLY A 584 -35.91 43.30 -24.73
CA GLY A 584 -36.07 44.50 -23.91
C GLY A 584 -35.88 44.28 -22.40
N ASP A 585 -35.61 43.05 -21.96
CA ASP A 585 -35.31 42.76 -20.55
C ASP A 585 -33.95 43.36 -20.15
N LEU A 586 -33.84 43.80 -18.89
CA LEU A 586 -32.57 44.30 -18.34
C LEU A 586 -31.67 43.18 -17.80
N TYR A 587 -32.14 41.94 -17.81
CA TYR A 587 -31.48 40.77 -17.21
C TYR A 587 -31.61 39.51 -18.07
N SER A 588 -30.91 38.47 -17.68
CA SER A 588 -31.10 37.10 -18.17
C SER A 588 -31.40 36.15 -17.02
N LEU A 589 -32.34 35.22 -17.24
CA LEU A 589 -32.76 34.24 -16.25
C LEU A 589 -32.17 32.88 -16.59
N ILE A 590 -31.52 32.26 -15.61
CA ILE A 590 -30.95 30.91 -15.69
C ILE A 590 -31.78 29.98 -14.80
N HIS A 591 -32.11 28.79 -15.30
CA HIS A 591 -32.61 27.68 -14.50
C HIS A 591 -31.54 26.59 -14.40
N LEU A 592 -31.11 26.31 -13.18
CA LEU A 592 -30.17 25.26 -12.86
C LEU A 592 -30.94 23.95 -12.69
N LYS A 593 -30.44 22.85 -13.27
CA LYS A 593 -31.01 21.52 -13.05
C LYS A 593 -30.94 21.11 -11.58
N ASP A 594 -29.75 21.28 -11.02
CA ASP A 594 -29.42 20.90 -9.66
C ASP A 594 -29.06 22.15 -8.87
N LEU A 595 -29.53 22.22 -7.62
CA LEU A 595 -29.14 23.28 -6.70
C LEU A 595 -27.63 23.21 -6.46
N PHE A 596 -26.96 24.36 -6.36
CA PHE A 596 -25.56 24.35 -5.98
C PHE A 596 -25.39 23.81 -4.55
N SER A 597 -24.42 22.92 -4.40
CA SER A 597 -24.06 22.32 -3.10
C SER A 597 -23.15 23.21 -2.25
N ASP A 598 -22.66 24.32 -2.80
CA ASP A 598 -21.86 25.34 -2.13
C ASP A 598 -22.01 26.71 -2.86
N LEU A 599 -21.49 27.80 -2.30
CA LEU A 599 -21.48 29.13 -2.96
C LEU A 599 -20.12 29.48 -3.57
N ASN A 600 -19.21 28.53 -3.71
CA ASN A 600 -17.89 28.80 -4.28
C ASN A 600 -17.95 28.75 -5.80
N TRP A 601 -18.87 29.51 -6.40
CA TRP A 601 -19.09 29.55 -7.83
C TRP A 601 -18.86 30.96 -8.35
N ARG A 602 -18.19 31.05 -9.50
CA ARG A 602 -18.09 32.24 -10.32
C ARG A 602 -18.87 31.98 -11.59
N LEU A 603 -19.52 33.03 -12.07
CA LEU A 603 -20.19 33.00 -13.34
C LEU A 603 -19.27 33.60 -14.38
N PHE A 604 -18.93 32.81 -15.40
CA PHE A 604 -18.34 33.29 -16.62
C PHE A 604 -19.41 33.48 -17.69
N VAL A 605 -19.21 34.52 -18.49
CA VAL A 605 -19.98 34.84 -19.68
C VAL A 605 -19.07 34.59 -20.87
N LYS A 606 -19.38 33.56 -21.67
CA LYS A 606 -18.65 33.28 -22.90
C LYS A 606 -19.35 33.98 -24.06
N VAL A 607 -18.89 35.19 -24.39
CA VAL A 607 -19.45 35.98 -25.50
C VAL A 607 -18.99 35.40 -26.83
N THR A 608 -17.72 35.00 -26.94
CA THR A 608 -17.15 34.28 -28.09
C THR A 608 -16.18 33.19 -27.62
N ASP A 609 -15.60 32.41 -28.52
CA ASP A 609 -14.55 31.43 -28.18
C ASP A 609 -13.27 32.04 -27.57
N THR A 610 -13.06 33.35 -27.75
CA THR A 610 -11.87 34.08 -27.27
C THR A 610 -12.19 35.19 -26.26
N ASP A 611 -13.46 35.54 -26.07
CA ASP A 611 -13.94 36.56 -25.14
C ASP A 611 -14.78 35.91 -24.03
N VAL A 612 -14.16 35.75 -22.87
CA VAL A 612 -14.74 35.16 -21.66
C VAL A 612 -14.57 36.15 -20.51
N ARG A 613 -15.68 36.57 -19.90
CA ARG A 613 -15.72 37.61 -18.86
C ARG A 613 -16.23 37.02 -17.54
N ILE A 614 -15.75 37.52 -16.41
CA ILE A 614 -16.23 37.13 -15.07
C ILE A 614 -17.32 38.10 -14.61
N MET A 615 -18.42 37.56 -14.09
CA MET A 615 -19.51 38.32 -13.50
C MET A 615 -19.41 38.32 -11.97
N PRO A 616 -19.46 39.49 -11.32
CA PRO A 616 -19.43 39.57 -9.85
C PRO A 616 -20.74 39.04 -9.27
N TYR A 617 -20.65 38.35 -8.12
CA TYR A 617 -21.83 38.08 -7.32
C TYR A 617 -22.24 39.38 -6.62
N ASP A 618 -23.43 39.90 -6.91
CA ASP A 618 -23.93 41.18 -6.37
C ASP A 618 -25.45 41.11 -6.17
N PRO A 619 -25.95 41.01 -4.93
CA PRO A 619 -27.39 41.04 -4.65
C PRO A 619 -28.02 42.41 -4.95
N GLU A 620 -27.22 43.47 -5.09
CA GLU A 620 -27.65 44.82 -5.47
C GLU A 620 -27.49 45.06 -6.99
N ALA A 621 -27.22 44.01 -7.79
CA ALA A 621 -27.13 44.07 -9.25
C ALA A 621 -28.30 44.76 -9.97
N PRO A 622 -29.56 44.70 -9.47
CA PRO A 622 -30.66 45.47 -10.06
C PRO A 622 -30.47 46.99 -9.99
N VAL A 623 -29.65 47.46 -9.04
CA VAL A 623 -29.32 48.88 -8.84
C VAL A 623 -27.93 49.20 -9.40
N SER A 624 -26.94 48.32 -9.22
CA SER A 624 -25.56 48.52 -9.67
C SER A 624 -25.38 48.31 -11.18
N GLY A 625 -26.31 47.61 -11.82
CA GLY A 625 -26.36 47.40 -13.28
C GLY A 625 -25.50 46.25 -13.80
N ARG A 626 -24.68 45.61 -12.97
CA ARG A 626 -23.83 44.49 -13.41
C ARG A 626 -23.54 43.51 -12.27
N GLY A 627 -23.92 42.25 -12.46
CA GLY A 627 -23.67 41.18 -11.49
C GLY A 627 -24.71 40.07 -11.57
N TRP A 628 -24.53 39.04 -10.75
CA TRP A 628 -25.49 37.93 -10.64
C TRP A 628 -25.80 37.58 -9.20
N TYR A 629 -26.98 37.00 -8.97
CA TYR A 629 -27.41 36.52 -7.65
C TYR A 629 -28.49 35.42 -7.79
N PHE A 630 -28.76 34.69 -6.70
CA PHE A 630 -29.85 33.71 -6.64
C PHE A 630 -31.18 34.42 -6.40
N ALA A 631 -32.18 34.17 -7.24
CA ALA A 631 -33.54 34.69 -7.06
C ALA A 631 -34.37 33.75 -6.19
N VAL A 632 -35.38 34.28 -5.51
CA VAL A 632 -36.31 33.47 -4.70
C VAL A 632 -37.05 32.43 -5.56
N SER A 633 -37.47 32.81 -6.77
CA SER A 633 -38.09 31.91 -7.75
C SER A 633 -38.05 32.49 -9.18
N ASN A 634 -38.64 31.81 -10.16
CA ASN A 634 -38.86 32.39 -11.49
C ASN A 634 -39.89 33.54 -11.52
N ALA A 635 -40.75 33.64 -10.49
CA ALA A 635 -41.77 34.68 -10.37
C ALA A 635 -41.36 35.82 -9.44
N ASP A 636 -40.42 35.56 -8.52
CA ASP A 636 -39.87 36.52 -7.57
C ASP A 636 -38.36 36.61 -7.76
N LEU A 637 -37.93 37.68 -8.45
CA LEU A 637 -36.54 37.91 -8.83
C LEU A 637 -35.73 38.66 -7.75
N THR A 638 -36.27 38.81 -6.53
CA THR A 638 -35.51 39.41 -5.42
C THR A 638 -34.38 38.49 -4.95
N PRO A 639 -33.28 39.03 -4.39
CA PRO A 639 -32.19 38.22 -3.86
C PRO A 639 -32.65 37.25 -2.76
N SER A 640 -32.32 35.97 -2.92
CA SER A 640 -32.59 34.92 -1.94
C SER A 640 -31.50 34.90 -0.87
N GLU A 641 -31.80 35.44 0.31
CA GLU A 641 -30.85 35.61 1.42
C GLU A 641 -31.47 35.29 2.80
N GLN A 642 -30.63 34.87 3.74
CA GLN A 642 -30.92 34.74 5.17
C GLN A 642 -30.11 35.78 5.97
N ILE A 643 -30.77 36.47 6.91
CA ILE A 643 -30.15 37.53 7.72
C ILE A 643 -29.85 37.01 9.13
N PHE A 644 -28.65 37.30 9.64
CA PHE A 644 -28.18 36.86 10.95
C PHE A 644 -27.56 38.01 11.75
N VAL A 645 -27.86 38.11 13.05
CA VAL A 645 -27.25 39.12 13.95
C VAL A 645 -26.58 38.43 15.13
N ILE A 646 -25.25 38.54 15.22
CA ILE A 646 -24.46 38.06 16.36
C ILE A 646 -23.36 39.07 16.68
N TRP A 647 -23.03 39.22 17.97
CA TRP A 647 -22.02 40.16 18.45
C TRP A 647 -22.22 41.62 17.94
N GLY A 648 -23.48 42.01 17.70
CA GLY A 648 -23.82 43.36 17.18
C GLY A 648 -23.55 43.58 15.69
N THR A 649 -23.20 42.54 14.93
CA THR A 649 -22.97 42.61 13.47
C THR A 649 -24.07 41.88 12.70
N VAL A 650 -24.56 42.46 11.61
CA VAL A 650 -25.54 41.85 10.69
C VAL A 650 -24.81 41.14 9.55
N TYR A 651 -25.08 39.85 9.36
CA TYR A 651 -24.56 39.01 8.29
C TYR A 651 -25.71 38.65 7.34
N ARG A 652 -25.55 38.92 6.05
CA ARG A 652 -26.48 38.49 4.99
C ARG A 652 -25.86 37.30 4.26
N ILE A 653 -26.55 36.17 4.29
CA ILE A 653 -26.06 34.89 3.80
C ILE A 653 -26.92 34.48 2.61
N PRO A 654 -26.38 34.32 1.39
CA PRO A 654 -27.17 33.87 0.27
C PRO A 654 -27.75 32.47 0.49
N VAL A 655 -28.99 32.27 0.05
CA VAL A 655 -29.67 30.98 0.04
C VAL A 655 -29.79 30.54 -1.42
N PRO A 656 -28.98 29.57 -1.89
CA PRO A 656 -29.04 29.13 -3.27
C PRO A 656 -30.43 28.63 -3.64
N THR A 657 -30.83 28.92 -4.86
CA THR A 657 -32.03 28.37 -5.51
C THR A 657 -31.64 27.89 -6.90
N ASN A 658 -32.55 27.20 -7.58
CA ASN A 658 -32.36 26.84 -8.98
C ASN A 658 -32.47 28.04 -9.94
N TRP A 659 -32.75 29.24 -9.44
CA TRP A 659 -33.00 30.42 -10.25
C TRP A 659 -31.89 31.45 -10.04
N VAL A 660 -31.18 31.77 -11.12
CA VAL A 660 -30.13 32.80 -11.12
C VAL A 660 -30.49 33.92 -12.07
N VAL A 661 -30.32 35.16 -11.63
CA VAL A 661 -30.52 36.36 -12.43
C VAL A 661 -29.17 36.98 -12.74
N VAL A 662 -28.96 37.38 -13.98
CA VAL A 662 -27.73 38.00 -14.46
C VAL A 662 -28.03 39.37 -15.07
N TYR A 663 -27.41 40.41 -14.53
CA TYR A 663 -27.41 41.77 -15.07
C TYR A 663 -26.04 42.09 -15.68
N GLY A 664 -26.04 42.84 -16.77
CA GLY A 664 -24.82 43.26 -17.46
C GLY A 664 -25.12 43.94 -18.78
N GLU A 665 -24.08 44.12 -19.59
CA GLU A 665 -24.18 44.70 -20.93
C GLU A 665 -24.96 43.81 -21.91
N ALA A 666 -25.34 44.35 -23.07
CA ALA A 666 -26.18 43.62 -24.04
C ALA A 666 -25.59 42.26 -24.46
N ASP A 667 -24.28 42.19 -24.69
CA ASP A 667 -23.55 40.97 -25.04
C ASP A 667 -23.32 40.02 -23.84
N GLU A 668 -23.31 40.55 -22.61
CA GLU A 668 -23.25 39.76 -21.38
C GLU A 668 -24.58 39.11 -21.02
N ARG A 669 -25.70 39.71 -21.43
CA ARG A 669 -27.05 39.17 -21.22
C ARG A 669 -27.40 38.09 -22.25
N GLU A 670 -26.88 38.19 -23.47
CA GLU A 670 -27.13 37.23 -24.55
C GLU A 670 -25.85 36.54 -25.10
N PRO A 671 -25.06 35.85 -24.25
CA PRO A 671 -23.79 35.23 -24.66
C PRO A 671 -23.97 33.88 -25.39
N MET A 672 -22.90 33.28 -25.93
CA MET A 672 -22.98 31.91 -26.48
C MET A 672 -23.41 30.89 -25.40
N ASN A 673 -22.84 31.01 -24.21
CA ASN A 673 -23.24 30.28 -23.01
C ASN A 673 -22.76 31.00 -21.75
N TYR A 674 -23.41 30.69 -20.64
CA TYR A 674 -22.86 30.97 -19.32
C TYR A 674 -22.12 29.73 -18.82
N ILE A 675 -21.03 29.93 -18.09
CA ILE A 675 -20.26 28.85 -17.50
C ILE A 675 -20.13 29.16 -16.01
N PHE A 676 -20.80 28.37 -15.17
CA PHE A 676 -20.48 28.37 -13.76
C PHE A 676 -19.22 27.54 -13.56
N ASP A 677 -18.20 28.17 -13.00
CA ASP A 677 -16.96 27.52 -12.60
C ASP A 677 -16.78 27.69 -11.10
N LYS A 678 -16.07 26.79 -10.43
CA LYS A 678 -15.80 27.03 -9.02
C LYS A 678 -14.79 28.17 -8.84
N THR A 679 -14.93 28.98 -7.81
CA THR A 679 -13.95 30.04 -7.45
C THR A 679 -12.74 29.49 -6.72
N THR A 680 -12.83 28.25 -6.27
CA THR A 680 -11.76 27.53 -5.58
C THR A 680 -11.12 26.58 -6.56
N ALA A 681 -9.78 26.52 -6.51
CA ALA A 681 -8.99 25.44 -7.08
C ALA A 681 -9.75 24.11 -7.12
N ASP A 682 -9.80 23.46 -8.29
CA ASP A 682 -10.38 22.12 -8.40
C ASP A 682 -9.78 21.18 -7.33
N THR A 683 -10.60 20.21 -6.89
CA THR A 683 -10.22 19.31 -5.81
C THR A 683 -8.97 18.51 -6.19
N SER A 684 -8.82 18.11 -7.46
CA SER A 684 -7.62 17.41 -7.94
C SER A 684 -6.36 18.26 -7.75
N MET A 685 -6.44 19.55 -8.08
CA MET A 685 -5.29 20.45 -7.97
C MET A 685 -4.96 20.76 -6.52
N THR A 686 -5.98 20.99 -5.70
CA THR A 686 -5.83 21.21 -4.25
C THR A 686 -5.14 20.03 -3.57
N ASP A 687 -5.58 18.81 -3.90
CA ASP A 687 -5.01 17.55 -3.41
C ASP A 687 -3.54 17.41 -3.84
N GLN A 688 -3.24 17.61 -5.14
CA GLN A 688 -1.85 17.53 -5.63
C GLN A 688 -0.92 18.58 -5.01
N GLU A 689 -1.43 19.78 -4.69
CA GLU A 689 -0.66 20.78 -3.96
C GLU A 689 -0.40 20.39 -2.50
N ALA A 690 -1.39 19.81 -1.83
CA ALA A 690 -1.22 19.27 -0.48
C ALA A 690 -0.16 18.15 -0.48
N LEU A 691 -0.24 17.22 -1.44
CA LEU A 691 0.71 16.15 -1.62
C LEU A 691 2.14 16.67 -1.90
N ARG A 692 2.28 17.63 -2.82
CA ARG A 692 3.58 18.27 -3.12
C ARG A 692 4.22 18.88 -1.87
N LYS A 693 3.44 19.60 -1.07
CA LYS A 693 3.91 20.23 0.18
C LYS A 693 4.30 19.18 1.23
N GLN A 694 3.54 18.10 1.33
CA GLN A 694 3.87 16.96 2.19
C GLN A 694 5.22 16.36 1.79
N ILE A 695 5.40 15.99 0.51
CA ILE A 695 6.64 15.37 0.02
C ILE A 695 7.83 16.32 0.23
N SER A 696 7.67 17.61 -0.10
CA SER A 696 8.73 18.61 0.08
C SER A 696 9.16 18.76 1.54
N THR A 697 8.21 18.61 2.47
CA THR A 697 8.46 18.73 3.91
C THR A 697 9.13 17.47 4.47
N ASP A 698 8.70 16.29 4.03
CA ASP A 698 9.19 15.02 4.54
C ASP A 698 10.52 14.59 3.95
N PHE A 699 10.71 14.94 2.69
CA PHE A 699 11.82 14.48 1.88
C PHE A 699 12.45 15.68 1.17
N PRO A 700 13.15 16.57 1.91
CA PRO A 700 13.77 17.77 1.33
C PRO A 700 14.83 17.47 0.26
N GLY A 701 15.27 16.20 0.14
CA GLY A 701 16.10 15.72 -0.96
C GLY A 701 15.38 15.66 -2.32
N ILE A 702 14.05 15.60 -2.31
CA ILE A 702 13.18 15.70 -3.49
C ILE A 702 12.84 17.18 -3.69
N ASN A 703 13.65 17.85 -4.50
CA ASN A 703 13.63 19.31 -4.61
C ASN A 703 13.70 19.84 -6.05
N ALA A 704 13.62 18.94 -7.04
CA ALA A 704 13.44 19.32 -8.45
C ALA A 704 11.98 19.07 -8.84
N ILE A 705 11.11 20.04 -8.54
CA ILE A 705 9.65 19.87 -8.65
C ILE A 705 9.15 20.53 -9.94
N LYS A 706 8.32 19.80 -10.71
CA LYS A 706 7.55 20.32 -11.84
C LYS A 706 6.06 20.14 -11.56
N ARG A 707 5.27 21.19 -11.80
CA ARG A 707 3.82 21.24 -11.56
C ARG A 707 3.11 21.51 -12.89
N LEU A 708 2.21 20.61 -13.31
CA LEU A 708 1.44 20.71 -14.54
C LEU A 708 -0.06 20.65 -14.22
N TYR A 709 -0.75 21.79 -14.20
CA TYR A 709 -2.15 21.87 -13.76
C TYR A 709 -3.04 22.46 -14.86
N GLU A 710 -4.29 22.03 -14.93
CA GLU A 710 -5.27 22.56 -15.89
C GLU A 710 -5.95 23.85 -15.40
N ASP A 711 -6.03 24.03 -14.08
CA ASP A 711 -6.76 25.12 -13.43
C ASP A 711 -5.83 26.03 -12.61
N GLU A 712 -4.61 26.26 -13.09
CA GLU A 712 -3.58 26.96 -12.31
C GLU A 712 -3.94 28.41 -11.92
N VAL A 713 -4.92 28.99 -12.61
CA VAL A 713 -5.44 30.34 -12.37
C VAL A 713 -6.11 30.46 -11.00
N ASP A 714 -6.69 29.36 -10.50
CA ASP A 714 -7.45 29.34 -9.26
C ASP A 714 -6.62 28.92 -8.04
N LEU A 715 -5.31 28.81 -8.24
CA LEU A 715 -4.39 28.57 -7.13
C LEU A 715 -4.32 29.78 -6.19
N PRO A 716 -4.27 29.54 -4.87
CA PRO A 716 -3.98 30.60 -3.92
C PRO A 716 -2.68 31.33 -4.29
N ALA A 717 -2.65 32.67 -4.12
CA ALA A 717 -1.51 33.49 -4.53
C ALA A 717 -0.15 33.00 -3.96
N ALA A 718 -0.14 32.48 -2.74
CA ALA A 718 1.06 31.90 -2.11
C ALA A 718 1.57 30.64 -2.86
N ASP A 719 0.67 29.84 -3.41
CA ASP A 719 1.00 28.62 -4.17
C ASP A 719 1.31 28.93 -5.63
N ALA A 720 0.64 29.91 -6.23
CA ALA A 720 0.96 30.44 -7.56
C ALA A 720 2.37 31.05 -7.59
N ALA A 721 2.80 31.70 -6.51
CA ALA A 721 4.13 32.29 -6.37
C ALA A 721 5.29 31.27 -6.23
N SER A 722 5.02 29.96 -6.20
CA SER A 722 6.04 28.90 -6.10
C SER A 722 6.45 28.36 -7.49
N PRO A 723 7.52 28.86 -8.13
CA PRO A 723 7.92 28.42 -9.47
C PRO A 723 8.62 27.04 -9.48
N PRO A 724 8.59 26.28 -10.61
CA PRO A 724 7.81 26.53 -11.82
C PRO A 724 6.47 25.75 -11.84
N ILE A 725 5.41 26.45 -12.22
CA ILE A 725 4.09 25.91 -12.54
C ILE A 725 3.78 26.20 -14.01
N SER A 726 3.04 25.31 -14.67
CA SER A 726 2.62 25.50 -16.06
C SER A 726 1.27 24.83 -16.31
N HIS A 727 0.50 25.38 -17.25
CA HIS A 727 -0.70 24.74 -17.76
C HIS A 727 -0.41 23.33 -18.28
N VAL A 728 -1.27 22.36 -18.01
CA VAL A 728 -1.10 20.99 -18.51
C VAL A 728 -1.39 20.91 -20.02
N THR A 729 -0.54 20.23 -20.77
CA THR A 729 -0.78 19.86 -22.18
C THR A 729 -0.14 18.49 -22.44
N SER A 730 -0.60 17.77 -23.46
CA SER A 730 0.00 16.50 -23.87
C SER A 730 1.50 16.61 -24.14
N ASP A 731 1.95 17.71 -24.77
CA ASP A 731 3.37 17.96 -25.02
C ASP A 731 4.16 18.13 -23.72
N ARG A 732 3.65 18.93 -22.78
CA ARG A 732 4.33 19.17 -21.50
C ARG A 732 4.40 17.92 -20.64
N VAL A 733 3.36 17.07 -20.67
CA VAL A 733 3.35 15.78 -19.98
C VAL A 733 4.35 14.82 -20.61
N ARG A 734 4.41 14.72 -21.94
CA ARG A 734 5.44 13.93 -22.65
C ARG A 734 6.84 14.40 -22.29
N ASP A 735 7.10 15.69 -22.37
CA ASP A 735 8.42 16.25 -22.10
C ASP A 735 8.81 16.07 -20.62
N ALA A 736 7.85 16.17 -19.71
CA ALA A 736 8.07 15.87 -18.29
C ALA A 736 8.38 14.39 -18.05
N LEU A 737 7.68 13.48 -18.73
CA LEU A 737 7.96 12.04 -18.67
C LEU A 737 9.35 11.73 -19.22
N ASN A 738 9.69 12.24 -20.41
CA ASN A 738 10.97 12.01 -21.09
C ASN A 738 12.17 12.60 -20.33
N LEU A 739 11.96 13.66 -19.53
CA LEU A 739 12.97 14.17 -18.60
C LEU A 739 13.33 13.15 -17.50
N GLY A 740 12.46 12.18 -17.24
CA GLY A 740 12.66 11.12 -16.26
C GLY A 740 12.48 11.62 -14.82
N PRO A 741 11.23 11.85 -14.38
CA PRO A 741 10.95 12.13 -12.98
C PRO A 741 11.18 10.86 -12.15
N HIS A 742 11.53 11.01 -10.88
CA HIS A 742 11.59 9.87 -9.96
C HIS A 742 10.22 9.52 -9.38
N LEU A 743 9.43 10.55 -9.08
CA LEU A 743 8.03 10.42 -8.68
C LEU A 743 7.15 11.13 -9.69
N LEU A 744 6.14 10.43 -10.21
CA LEU A 744 5.12 10.98 -11.10
C LEU A 744 3.74 10.78 -10.44
N CYS A 745 3.15 11.86 -9.95
CA CYS A 745 1.81 11.84 -9.36
C CYS A 745 0.80 12.42 -10.35
N LEU A 746 -0.26 11.66 -10.63
CA LEU A 746 -1.31 11.99 -11.59
C LEU A 746 -2.65 12.02 -10.84
N SER A 747 -3.46 13.04 -11.12
CA SER A 747 -4.78 13.19 -10.50
C SER A 747 -5.76 13.80 -11.50
N GLY A 748 -6.90 13.14 -11.67
CA GLY A 748 -7.94 13.56 -12.62
C GLY A 748 -8.75 12.37 -13.13
N HIS A 749 -9.52 12.58 -14.21
CA HIS A 749 -10.23 11.50 -14.87
C HIS A 749 -9.25 10.48 -15.48
N GLY A 750 -9.66 9.22 -15.49
CA GLY A 750 -8.86 8.14 -16.04
C GLY A 750 -9.71 7.02 -16.63
N SER A 751 -9.07 6.28 -17.52
CA SER A 751 -9.49 4.97 -18.01
C SER A 751 -8.25 4.07 -18.10
N SER A 752 -8.42 2.80 -18.49
CA SER A 752 -7.28 1.95 -18.87
C SER A 752 -6.42 2.58 -19.98
N GLY A 753 -7.03 3.40 -20.84
CA GLY A 753 -6.37 4.13 -21.93
C GLY A 753 -5.52 5.33 -21.49
N GLY A 754 -5.59 5.76 -20.23
CA GLY A 754 -4.73 6.82 -19.69
C GLY A 754 -5.44 7.78 -18.71
N CYS A 755 -4.69 8.77 -18.25
CA CYS A 755 -5.19 9.89 -17.43
C CYS A 755 -4.28 11.11 -17.61
N CYS A 756 -4.77 12.32 -17.29
CA CYS A 756 -3.93 13.53 -17.22
C CYS A 756 -3.08 13.78 -18.50
N HIS A 757 -3.63 13.58 -19.69
CA HIS A 757 -2.93 13.58 -21.00
C HIS A 757 -1.86 12.50 -21.22
N LEU A 758 -1.57 11.65 -20.22
CA LEU A 758 -0.73 10.47 -20.36
C LEU A 758 -1.58 9.29 -20.82
N GLY A 759 -1.46 8.92 -22.08
CA GLY A 759 -2.12 7.74 -22.66
C GLY A 759 -1.14 6.69 -23.16
N ALA A 760 -1.68 5.54 -23.58
CA ALA A 760 -0.90 4.37 -24.02
C ALA A 760 0.13 4.69 -25.12
N ALA A 761 -0.22 5.51 -26.11
CA ALA A 761 0.71 5.90 -27.18
C ALA A 761 1.92 6.68 -26.64
N MET A 762 1.71 7.59 -25.69
CA MET A 762 2.79 8.34 -25.04
C MET A 762 3.64 7.42 -24.16
N ALA A 763 3.03 6.48 -23.44
CA ALA A 763 3.74 5.49 -22.63
C ALA A 763 4.67 4.61 -23.46
N THR A 764 4.20 4.12 -24.62
CA THR A 764 5.00 3.34 -25.57
C THR A 764 6.12 4.16 -26.20
N ALA A 765 5.88 5.43 -26.49
CA ALA A 765 6.86 6.33 -27.10
C ALA A 765 7.81 7.01 -26.10
N ALA A 766 7.71 6.70 -24.80
CA ALA A 766 8.54 7.33 -23.77
C ALA A 766 10.03 6.98 -23.95
N THR A 767 10.91 7.97 -23.76
CA THR A 767 12.36 7.89 -24.04
C THR A 767 13.23 8.27 -22.85
N ASN A 768 12.68 8.25 -21.63
CA ASN A 768 13.39 8.59 -20.39
C ASN A 768 14.47 7.57 -19.97
N GLY A 769 14.71 6.51 -20.76
CA GLY A 769 15.74 5.52 -20.51
C GLY A 769 15.59 4.88 -19.12
N PHE A 770 16.66 4.90 -18.33
CA PHE A 770 16.72 4.34 -16.98
C PHE A 770 16.40 5.34 -15.86
N HIS A 771 15.95 6.55 -16.19
CA HIS A 771 15.45 7.52 -15.21
C HIS A 771 13.93 7.38 -15.11
N GLN A 772 13.49 6.28 -14.51
CA GLN A 772 12.10 5.82 -14.56
C GLN A 772 11.31 6.21 -13.30
N PRO A 773 10.14 6.83 -13.45
CA PRO A 773 9.31 7.14 -12.30
C PRO A 773 8.75 5.88 -11.63
N ILE A 774 8.49 6.04 -10.33
CA ILE A 774 7.38 5.39 -9.67
C ILE A 774 6.16 6.29 -9.92
N ALA A 775 5.19 5.78 -10.67
CA ALA A 775 3.97 6.49 -11.01
C ALA A 775 2.87 6.18 -9.99
N TYR A 776 2.17 7.20 -9.51
CA TYR A 776 1.01 7.07 -8.64
C TYR A 776 -0.15 7.83 -9.27
N ALA A 777 -1.24 7.14 -9.62
CA ALA A 777 -2.39 7.74 -10.25
C ALA A 777 -3.64 7.68 -9.36
N ALA A 778 -4.10 8.84 -8.90
CA ALA A 778 -5.40 9.04 -8.30
C ALA A 778 -6.47 9.22 -9.40
N SER A 779 -6.66 8.18 -10.22
CA SER A 779 -7.54 8.21 -11.41
C SER A 779 -8.16 6.83 -11.68
N CYS A 780 -9.37 6.78 -12.24
CA CYS A 780 -10.09 5.53 -12.47
C CYS A 780 -9.38 4.61 -13.50
N LEU A 781 -9.41 3.30 -13.28
CA LEU A 781 -8.99 2.23 -14.22
C LEU A 781 -7.56 2.31 -14.79
N THR A 782 -6.73 3.24 -14.36
CA THR A 782 -5.41 3.43 -14.97
C THR A 782 -4.44 2.30 -14.65
N GLY A 783 -4.75 1.48 -13.65
CA GLY A 783 -4.04 0.25 -13.28
C GLY A 783 -4.85 -1.01 -13.59
N ASP A 784 -5.83 -0.95 -14.49
CA ASP A 784 -6.61 -2.12 -14.89
C ASP A 784 -5.84 -3.05 -15.85
N PHE A 785 -4.94 -3.85 -15.28
CA PHE A 785 -4.19 -4.91 -15.98
C PHE A 785 -5.07 -6.10 -16.41
N THR A 786 -6.40 -6.01 -16.29
CA THR A 786 -7.32 -6.98 -16.89
C THR A 786 -7.92 -6.48 -18.20
N ALA A 787 -7.80 -5.17 -18.47
CA ALA A 787 -8.11 -4.61 -19.76
C ALA A 787 -6.95 -4.92 -20.73
N ASN A 788 -7.25 -5.07 -22.03
CA ASN A 788 -6.19 -5.22 -23.03
C ASN A 788 -5.30 -3.96 -23.01
N ASP A 789 -4.09 -4.10 -22.47
CA ASP A 789 -2.97 -3.17 -22.63
C ASP A 789 -3.18 -1.78 -21.99
N ALA A 790 -3.42 -1.75 -20.69
CA ALA A 790 -3.56 -0.51 -19.94
C ALA A 790 -2.29 0.36 -20.03
N THR A 791 -2.46 1.68 -19.89
CA THR A 791 -1.35 2.65 -19.95
C THR A 791 -0.27 2.35 -18.91
N SER A 792 -0.66 1.82 -17.74
CA SER A 792 0.28 1.35 -16.72
C SER A 792 1.18 0.22 -17.23
N GLU A 793 0.62 -0.72 -17.99
CA GLU A 793 1.35 -1.87 -18.54
C GLU A 793 2.34 -1.40 -19.59
N LYS A 794 1.90 -0.52 -20.53
CA LYS A 794 2.79 0.06 -21.54
C LYS A 794 3.97 0.83 -20.93
N LEU A 795 3.77 1.53 -19.82
CA LEU A 795 4.87 2.15 -19.08
C LEU A 795 5.85 1.10 -18.51
N LEU A 796 5.36 -0.02 -17.99
CA LEU A 796 6.17 -1.06 -17.37
C LEU A 796 6.85 -1.99 -18.39
N GLN A 797 6.29 -2.13 -19.59
CA GLN A 797 6.79 -2.98 -20.68
C GLN A 797 7.74 -2.24 -21.64
N ASN A 798 7.73 -0.91 -21.67
CA ASN A 798 8.59 -0.13 -22.58
C ASN A 798 10.09 -0.35 -22.30
N THR A 799 10.85 -0.72 -23.34
CA THR A 799 12.31 -0.99 -23.32
C THR A 799 13.17 0.29 -23.40
N ALA A 800 12.64 1.37 -23.97
CA ALA A 800 13.32 2.66 -24.13
C ALA A 800 13.06 3.65 -22.98
N GLY A 801 12.19 3.29 -22.03
CA GLY A 801 11.77 4.18 -20.95
C GLY A 801 10.56 3.68 -20.18
N GLY A 802 9.61 4.58 -19.92
CA GLY A 802 8.40 4.32 -19.16
C GLY A 802 8.63 4.40 -17.65
N ALA A 803 8.02 3.51 -16.87
CA ALA A 803 8.07 3.50 -15.40
C ALA A 803 8.75 2.23 -14.85
N VAL A 804 9.20 2.28 -13.60
CA VAL A 804 9.69 1.11 -12.84
C VAL A 804 8.60 0.48 -11.99
N ALA A 805 7.62 1.28 -11.57
CA ALA A 805 6.45 0.84 -10.84
C ALA A 805 5.26 1.78 -11.09
N TYR A 806 4.05 1.25 -10.93
CA TYR A 806 2.80 1.97 -11.09
C TYR A 806 1.83 1.57 -9.97
N ILE A 807 1.27 2.58 -9.28
CA ILE A 807 0.20 2.41 -8.30
C ILE A 807 -1.05 3.06 -8.88
N GLY A 808 -2.10 2.28 -9.06
CA GLY A 808 -3.35 2.75 -9.65
C GLY A 808 -4.50 1.80 -9.36
N TYR A 809 -5.65 2.09 -9.95
CA TYR A 809 -6.91 1.39 -9.68
C TYR A 809 -7.30 0.50 -10.86
N THR A 810 -7.75 -0.72 -10.57
CA THR A 810 -8.36 -1.61 -11.58
C THR A 810 -9.80 -1.20 -11.89
N ARG A 811 -10.45 -0.47 -10.99
CA ARG A 811 -11.81 0.08 -11.14
C ARG A 811 -11.85 1.55 -10.76
N PHE A 812 -13.03 2.06 -10.41
CA PHE A 812 -13.22 3.46 -10.04
C PHE A 812 -12.30 3.85 -8.87
N GLY A 813 -11.67 5.01 -9.00
CA GLY A 813 -11.06 5.77 -7.92
C GLY A 813 -11.76 7.12 -7.82
N TRP A 814 -11.68 7.78 -6.68
CA TRP A 814 -12.29 9.10 -6.49
C TRP A 814 -11.23 10.12 -6.10
N ILE A 815 -11.34 11.35 -6.60
CA ILE A 815 -10.57 12.48 -6.08
C ILE A 815 -10.98 12.75 -4.62
N GLY A 816 -10.06 13.31 -3.82
CA GLY A 816 -10.14 13.33 -2.37
C GLY A 816 -9.78 11.98 -1.75
N VAL A 817 -10.58 10.93 -2.01
CA VAL A 817 -10.30 9.59 -1.44
C VAL A 817 -8.97 9.03 -1.95
N GLY A 818 -8.71 9.14 -3.25
CA GLY A 818 -7.46 8.69 -3.85
C GLY A 818 -6.25 9.52 -3.39
N ASP A 819 -6.45 10.79 -3.06
CA ASP A 819 -5.41 11.63 -2.44
C ASP A 819 -5.11 11.18 -1.01
N ASP A 820 -6.13 10.87 -0.20
CA ASP A 820 -5.91 10.33 1.15
C ASP A 820 -5.02 9.08 1.12
N PHE A 821 -5.25 8.19 0.14
CA PHE A 821 -4.43 7.00 -0.09
C PHE A 821 -3.01 7.37 -0.55
N ALA A 822 -2.86 8.36 -1.44
CA ALA A 822 -1.55 8.84 -1.88
C ALA A 822 -0.76 9.46 -0.73
N ARG A 823 -1.37 10.36 0.04
CA ARG A 823 -0.76 10.99 1.22
C ARG A 823 -0.35 9.94 2.25
N LYS A 824 -1.16 8.89 2.48
CA LYS A 824 -0.78 7.76 3.35
C LYS A 824 0.39 6.95 2.81
N PHE A 825 0.44 6.69 1.50
CA PHE A 825 1.59 6.05 0.85
C PHE A 825 2.89 6.82 1.10
N PHE A 826 2.89 8.14 0.84
CA PHE A 826 4.09 8.96 1.05
C PHE A 826 4.38 9.23 2.53
N GLU A 827 3.36 9.20 3.39
CA GLU A 827 3.55 9.25 4.83
C GLU A 827 4.31 8.00 5.33
N ARG A 828 3.89 6.81 4.87
CA ARG A 828 4.54 5.53 5.18
C ARG A 828 5.99 5.49 4.70
N MET A 829 6.30 6.23 3.62
CA MET A 829 7.67 6.42 3.13
C MET A 829 8.59 7.13 4.13
N LYS A 830 8.13 7.60 5.29
CA LYS A 830 9.05 8.06 6.35
C LYS A 830 9.77 6.89 7.01
N THR A 831 9.10 5.76 7.22
CA THR A 831 9.61 4.66 8.05
C THR A 831 10.09 3.45 7.29
N THR A 832 9.54 3.20 6.11
CA THR A 832 9.97 2.14 5.20
C THR A 832 10.13 2.70 3.80
N ARG A 833 10.79 1.98 2.90
CA ARG A 833 10.97 2.36 1.49
C ARG A 833 10.47 1.32 0.50
N HIS A 834 10.07 0.13 0.93
CA HIS A 834 9.66 -0.94 0.02
C HIS A 834 8.25 -0.71 -0.53
N LEU A 835 8.09 -0.74 -1.86
CA LEU A 835 6.85 -0.39 -2.56
C LEU A 835 5.61 -1.10 -2.02
N ALA A 836 5.67 -2.41 -1.73
CA ALA A 836 4.50 -3.12 -1.21
C ALA A 836 4.07 -2.59 0.16
N LEU A 837 5.02 -2.24 1.05
CA LEU A 837 4.68 -1.68 2.36
C LEU A 837 4.12 -0.26 2.25
N LEU A 838 4.55 0.50 1.24
CA LEU A 838 3.97 1.80 0.95
C LEU A 838 2.54 1.64 0.43
N ASN A 839 2.30 0.71 -0.49
CA ASN A 839 0.97 0.38 -1.00
C ASN A 839 0.04 -0.14 0.11
N ASP A 840 0.56 -0.95 1.04
CA ASP A 840 -0.20 -1.48 2.18
C ASP A 840 -0.71 -0.40 3.15
N SER A 841 -0.18 0.82 3.10
CA SER A 841 -0.74 1.95 3.88
C SER A 841 -2.22 2.23 3.57
N ARG A 842 -2.72 1.73 2.43
CA ARG A 842 -4.14 1.74 2.08
C ARG A 842 -5.05 1.09 3.12
N PHE A 843 -4.54 0.13 3.91
CA PHE A 843 -5.30 -0.54 4.98
C PHE A 843 -5.45 0.31 6.25
N ASP A 844 -4.73 1.43 6.35
CA ASP A 844 -4.89 2.40 7.43
C ASP A 844 -6.16 3.26 7.25
N LEU A 845 -6.84 3.10 6.11
CA LEU A 845 -8.04 3.82 5.71
C LEU A 845 -9.24 2.84 5.66
N THR A 846 -10.45 3.36 5.52
CA THR A 846 -11.69 2.57 5.71
C THR A 846 -12.48 2.33 4.43
N ASN A 847 -12.07 2.90 3.28
CA ASN A 847 -12.80 2.74 2.03
C ASN A 847 -12.52 1.37 1.39
N LYS A 848 -13.38 0.38 1.67
CA LYS A 848 -13.22 -1.02 1.20
C LYS A 848 -13.06 -1.11 -0.33
N TRP A 849 -13.84 -0.33 -1.10
CA TRP A 849 -13.70 -0.32 -2.56
C TRP A 849 -12.29 0.09 -2.99
N THR A 850 -11.79 1.22 -2.48
CA THR A 850 -10.49 1.78 -2.85
C THR A 850 -9.35 0.85 -2.42
N ILE A 851 -9.48 0.20 -1.26
CA ILE A 851 -8.54 -0.84 -0.79
C ILE A 851 -8.46 -2.02 -1.75
N LEU A 852 -9.60 -2.46 -2.28
CA LEU A 852 -9.68 -3.60 -3.20
C LEU A 852 -9.21 -3.23 -4.61
N ALA A 853 -9.61 -2.04 -5.11
CA ALA A 853 -9.35 -1.61 -6.46
C ALA A 853 -7.90 -1.15 -6.69
N GLN A 854 -7.23 -0.60 -5.68
CA GLN A 854 -5.84 -0.18 -5.82
C GLN A 854 -4.93 -1.41 -5.92
N ASN A 855 -3.93 -1.39 -6.80
CA ASN A 855 -2.93 -2.45 -6.93
C ASN A 855 -1.52 -1.87 -7.15
N LEU A 856 -0.49 -2.63 -6.77
CA LEU A 856 0.91 -2.33 -7.05
C LEU A 856 1.36 -3.14 -8.26
N LEU A 857 1.62 -2.45 -9.37
CA LEU A 857 2.28 -3.00 -10.55
C LEU A 857 3.77 -2.66 -10.47
N GLY A 858 4.60 -3.62 -10.09
CA GLY A 858 6.02 -3.43 -9.83
C GLY A 858 6.57 -4.51 -8.90
N ASP A 859 7.88 -4.50 -8.68
CA ASP A 859 8.52 -5.37 -7.70
C ASP A 859 8.16 -4.89 -6.27
N PRO A 860 7.55 -5.74 -5.43
CA PRO A 860 7.11 -5.37 -4.09
C PRO A 860 8.26 -4.93 -3.15
N GLU A 861 9.46 -5.47 -3.36
CA GLU A 861 10.61 -5.21 -2.49
C GLU A 861 11.37 -3.94 -2.89
N THR A 862 11.16 -3.39 -4.09
CA THR A 862 11.94 -2.24 -4.57
C THR A 862 11.90 -1.05 -3.60
N PRO A 863 13.07 -0.55 -3.14
CA PRO A 863 13.13 0.58 -2.24
C PRO A 863 13.00 1.93 -2.97
N VAL A 864 12.15 2.83 -2.49
CA VAL A 864 11.98 4.19 -3.00
C VAL A 864 13.08 5.12 -2.49
N TRP A 865 13.69 5.91 -3.39
CA TRP A 865 14.68 6.92 -3.04
C TRP A 865 14.03 8.22 -2.52
N VAL A 866 14.68 8.93 -1.59
CA VAL A 866 14.15 10.18 -0.99
C VAL A 866 14.94 11.43 -1.40
N GLY A 867 15.56 11.35 -2.57
CA GLY A 867 16.55 12.31 -3.06
C GLY A 867 17.78 11.58 -3.61
N LYS A 868 18.84 12.33 -3.87
CA LYS A 868 20.10 11.78 -4.40
C LYS A 868 20.67 10.69 -3.45
N PRO A 869 20.85 9.43 -3.91
CA PRO A 869 21.48 8.39 -3.11
C PRO A 869 22.87 8.81 -2.62
N LYS A 870 23.15 8.51 -1.35
CA LYS A 870 24.43 8.80 -0.69
C LYS A 870 25.46 7.73 -1.03
N THR A 871 26.75 8.04 -0.91
CA THR A 871 27.83 7.07 -1.07
C THR A 871 28.30 6.56 0.28
N MET A 872 28.65 5.26 0.35
CA MET A 872 29.28 4.64 1.52
C MET A 872 30.69 4.16 1.17
N SER A 873 31.55 4.05 2.18
CA SER A 873 32.86 3.39 2.06
C SER A 873 32.86 2.08 2.82
N VAL A 874 33.38 1.03 2.20
CA VAL A 874 33.45 -0.33 2.77
C VAL A 874 34.92 -0.75 2.87
N THR A 875 35.30 -1.32 4.00
CA THR A 875 36.63 -1.89 4.24
C THR A 875 36.49 -3.35 4.65
N HIS A 876 37.20 -4.24 3.96
CA HIS A 876 37.23 -5.67 4.23
C HIS A 876 38.62 -6.24 3.88
N PRO A 877 38.97 -7.45 4.34
CA PRO A 877 40.20 -8.12 3.89
C PRO A 877 40.20 -8.30 2.37
N ALA A 878 41.35 -8.07 1.73
CA ALA A 878 41.52 -8.31 0.29
C ALA A 878 41.66 -9.81 -0.05
N VAL A 879 42.24 -10.59 0.87
CA VAL A 879 42.51 -12.01 0.71
C VAL A 879 42.06 -12.77 1.96
N ILE A 880 41.40 -13.91 1.74
CA ILE A 880 40.98 -14.86 2.77
C ILE A 880 41.32 -16.29 2.33
N TYR A 881 41.16 -17.26 3.22
CA TYR A 881 41.55 -18.66 2.94
C TYR A 881 40.38 -19.65 2.98
N LYS A 882 40.47 -20.75 2.24
CA LYS A 882 39.49 -21.86 2.26
C LYS A 882 39.59 -22.70 3.55
N GLN A 883 39.32 -22.08 4.68
CA GLN A 883 39.28 -22.69 6.02
C GLN A 883 38.34 -21.89 6.91
N SER A 884 38.05 -22.40 8.10
CA SER A 884 37.38 -21.60 9.13
C SER A 884 38.24 -20.40 9.53
N GLN A 885 37.67 -19.20 9.45
CA GLN A 885 38.30 -17.96 9.91
C GLN A 885 37.24 -16.92 10.25
N GLU A 886 37.64 -15.89 11.00
CA GLU A 886 36.82 -14.70 11.25
C GLU A 886 37.24 -13.57 10.32
N ILE A 887 36.27 -12.86 9.75
CA ILE A 887 36.51 -11.63 8.99
C ILE A 887 35.63 -10.49 9.52
N THR A 888 36.19 -9.28 9.54
CA THR A 888 35.45 -8.07 9.90
C THR A 888 35.30 -7.20 8.67
N VAL A 889 34.06 -6.77 8.41
CA VAL A 889 33.73 -5.77 7.39
C VAL A 889 33.31 -4.49 8.11
N LYS A 890 33.89 -3.35 7.72
CA LYS A 890 33.58 -2.03 8.26
C LYS A 890 32.90 -1.17 7.21
N VAL A 891 31.82 -0.49 7.59
CA VAL A 891 31.05 0.38 6.70
C VAL A 891 30.94 1.75 7.33
N LYS A 892 31.25 2.78 6.53
CA LYS A 892 31.12 4.18 6.92
C LYS A 892 30.27 4.93 5.90
N GLY A 893 29.43 5.82 6.41
CA GLY A 893 28.56 6.66 5.61
C GLY A 893 29.17 8.04 5.35
N VAL A 894 28.28 9.03 5.26
CA VAL A 894 28.66 10.45 5.08
C VAL A 894 29.54 10.92 6.23
N SER A 895 30.50 11.81 5.94
CA SER A 895 31.47 12.35 6.91
C SER A 895 32.30 11.28 7.63
N ASN A 896 32.51 10.12 6.99
CA ASN A 896 33.27 9.00 7.54
C ASN A 896 32.69 8.42 8.86
N ALA A 897 31.41 8.70 9.13
CA ALA A 897 30.73 8.21 10.33
C ALA A 897 30.42 6.70 10.22
N PRO A 898 30.56 5.92 11.30
CA PRO A 898 30.14 4.53 11.32
C PRO A 898 28.69 4.35 10.89
N LEU A 899 28.43 3.43 9.95
CA LEU A 899 27.08 3.19 9.43
C LEU A 899 26.50 1.92 10.05
N SER A 900 25.61 2.08 11.02
CA SER A 900 24.88 0.98 11.67
C SER A 900 23.72 0.47 10.80
N GLY A 901 23.44 -0.83 10.86
CA GLY A 901 22.31 -1.45 10.15
C GLY A 901 22.51 -1.65 8.65
N ALA A 902 23.70 -1.42 8.12
CA ALA A 902 24.03 -1.77 6.73
C ALA A 902 24.05 -3.29 6.57
N VAL A 903 23.43 -3.80 5.50
CA VAL A 903 23.38 -5.23 5.16
C VAL A 903 24.60 -5.57 4.32
N ILE A 904 25.41 -6.51 4.80
CA ILE A 904 26.55 -7.05 4.08
C ILE A 904 26.22 -8.48 3.69
N CYS A 905 26.29 -8.76 2.39
CA CYS A 905 26.14 -10.08 1.82
C CYS A 905 27.47 -10.54 1.20
N LEU A 906 27.97 -11.69 1.65
CA LEU A 906 29.10 -12.40 1.07
C LEU A 906 28.59 -13.59 0.28
N SER A 907 29.03 -13.76 -0.96
CA SER A 907 28.56 -14.86 -1.81
C SER A 907 29.66 -15.49 -2.66
N ILE A 908 29.59 -16.82 -2.84
CA ILE A 908 30.38 -17.58 -3.81
C ILE A 908 29.41 -18.41 -4.65
N GLY A 909 29.34 -18.13 -5.95
CA GLY A 909 28.33 -18.72 -6.83
C GLY A 909 26.90 -18.43 -6.36
N ALA A 910 25.96 -19.28 -6.75
CA ALA A 910 24.54 -19.13 -6.41
C ALA A 910 24.11 -19.81 -5.10
N THR A 911 24.98 -20.64 -4.51
CA THR A 911 24.61 -21.58 -3.43
C THR A 911 25.20 -21.22 -2.07
N TRP A 912 26.34 -20.54 -2.01
CA TRP A 912 26.96 -20.15 -0.75
C TRP A 912 26.78 -18.65 -0.51
N MET A 913 26.07 -18.31 0.57
CA MET A 913 25.78 -16.93 0.95
C MET A 913 25.81 -16.77 2.47
N LYS A 914 26.35 -15.65 2.94
CA LYS A 914 26.31 -15.24 4.35
C LYS A 914 25.97 -13.76 4.45
N THR A 915 24.97 -13.44 5.26
CA THR A 915 24.48 -12.06 5.46
C THR A 915 24.64 -11.65 6.92
N ARG A 916 25.13 -10.42 7.18
CA ARG A 916 25.10 -9.78 8.50
C ARG A 916 24.79 -8.29 8.39
N TYR A 917 24.36 -7.73 9.52
CA TYR A 917 24.13 -6.30 9.69
C TYR A 917 25.31 -5.68 10.45
N THR A 918 25.69 -4.46 10.11
CA THR A 918 26.65 -3.69 10.90
C THR A 918 26.06 -3.25 12.23
N ASN A 919 26.88 -3.29 13.27
CA ASN A 919 26.55 -2.79 14.61
C ASN A 919 26.65 -1.25 14.70
N ALA A 920 26.47 -0.69 15.90
CA ALA A 920 26.59 0.76 16.14
C ALA A 920 27.97 1.35 15.81
N LEU A 921 29.02 0.53 15.74
CA LEU A 921 30.38 0.92 15.34
C LEU A 921 30.61 0.77 13.82
N GLY A 922 29.57 0.43 13.06
CA GLY A 922 29.67 0.20 11.62
C GLY A 922 30.40 -1.09 11.25
N GLU A 923 30.48 -2.06 12.16
CA GLU A 923 31.26 -3.28 11.96
C GLU A 923 30.35 -4.52 11.93
N ALA A 924 30.67 -5.48 11.07
CA ALA A 924 30.05 -6.80 11.05
C ALA A 924 31.13 -7.89 11.03
N ASN A 925 31.06 -8.81 11.99
CA ASN A 925 31.97 -9.94 12.11
C ASN A 925 31.32 -11.21 11.56
N PHE A 926 32.05 -11.90 10.69
CA PHE A 926 31.62 -13.15 10.08
C PHE A 926 32.55 -14.28 10.47
N GLU A 927 31.97 -15.38 10.93
CA GLU A 927 32.64 -16.68 10.95
C GLU A 927 32.32 -17.40 9.64
N ILE A 928 33.35 -17.64 8.83
CA ILE A 928 33.19 -18.21 7.49
C ILE A 928 34.11 -19.43 7.29
N THR A 929 33.61 -20.37 6.50
CA THR A 929 34.41 -21.44 5.88
C THR A 929 34.05 -21.45 4.40
N PRO A 930 34.83 -20.77 3.54
CA PRO A 930 34.55 -20.73 2.11
C PRO A 930 34.57 -22.14 1.49
N PRO A 931 33.60 -22.51 0.63
CA PRO A 931 33.51 -23.85 0.05
C PRO A 931 34.55 -24.10 -1.05
N ALA A 932 35.07 -23.05 -1.69
CA ALA A 932 36.00 -23.13 -2.81
C ALA A 932 36.95 -21.92 -2.81
N THR A 933 38.08 -22.08 -3.51
CA THR A 933 38.97 -20.96 -3.86
C THR A 933 38.43 -20.17 -5.05
N GLY A 934 38.99 -18.99 -5.31
CA GLY A 934 38.58 -18.10 -6.39
C GLY A 934 38.13 -16.74 -5.87
N THR A 935 37.02 -16.22 -6.38
CA THR A 935 36.49 -14.90 -6.03
C THR A 935 35.23 -15.05 -5.18
N MET A 936 35.18 -14.30 -4.08
CA MET A 936 33.97 -14.09 -3.27
C MET A 936 33.47 -12.68 -3.54
N ASP A 937 32.19 -12.55 -3.88
CA ASP A 937 31.54 -11.25 -4.05
C ASP A 937 31.13 -10.71 -2.68
N ILE A 938 31.31 -9.41 -2.48
CA ILE A 938 30.76 -8.66 -1.35
C ILE A 938 29.83 -7.56 -1.87
N THR A 939 28.60 -7.56 -1.39
CA THR A 939 27.61 -6.52 -1.67
C THR A 939 27.17 -5.89 -0.37
N VAL A 940 27.23 -4.57 -0.27
CA VAL A 940 26.79 -3.81 0.89
C VAL A 940 25.66 -2.87 0.49
N THR A 941 24.53 -2.98 1.20
CA THR A 941 23.37 -2.11 0.99
C THR A 941 22.96 -1.45 2.30
N ALA A 942 22.46 -0.22 2.21
CA ALA A 942 21.89 0.51 3.33
C ALA A 942 20.85 1.49 2.81
N GLN A 943 19.84 1.78 3.62
CA GLN A 943 18.79 2.73 3.25
C GLN A 943 19.37 4.11 2.90
N ASP A 944 18.91 4.69 1.79
CA ASP A 944 19.37 5.97 1.22
C ASP A 944 20.83 6.00 0.72
N TYR A 945 21.54 4.87 0.72
CA TYR A 945 22.89 4.76 0.16
C TYR A 945 22.89 3.90 -1.11
N ALA A 946 23.65 4.34 -2.11
CA ALA A 946 23.93 3.56 -3.31
C ALA A 946 24.62 2.24 -2.94
N PRO A 947 24.20 1.08 -3.51
CA PRO A 947 24.84 -0.20 -3.24
C PRO A 947 26.35 -0.15 -3.51
N ASN A 948 27.14 -0.72 -2.60
CA ASN A 948 28.58 -0.88 -2.78
C ASN A 948 28.88 -2.33 -3.17
N PHE A 949 29.75 -2.49 -4.17
CA PHE A 949 30.14 -3.78 -4.73
C PHE A 949 31.66 -3.93 -4.60
N GLY A 950 32.11 -5.11 -4.18
CA GLY A 950 33.53 -5.46 -4.09
C GLY A 950 33.75 -6.95 -4.24
N THR A 951 35.02 -7.35 -4.20
CA THR A 951 35.43 -8.75 -4.28
C THR A 951 36.52 -9.05 -3.27
N ILE A 952 36.56 -10.30 -2.80
CA ILE A 952 37.56 -10.85 -1.90
C ILE A 952 38.18 -12.08 -2.58
N THR A 953 39.51 -12.14 -2.64
CA THR A 953 40.20 -13.33 -3.20
C THR A 953 40.26 -14.44 -2.14
N VAL A 954 39.77 -15.64 -2.49
CA VAL A 954 39.84 -16.84 -1.66
C VAL A 954 40.96 -17.75 -2.15
N LYS A 955 41.95 -18.00 -1.29
CA LYS A 955 43.11 -18.85 -1.60
C LYS A 955 43.11 -20.15 -0.81
N GLU A 956 43.84 -21.14 -1.30
CA GLU A 956 44.19 -22.31 -0.47
C GLU A 956 45.15 -21.86 0.63
N LYS A 957 44.96 -22.39 1.84
CA LYS A 957 45.95 -22.21 2.90
C LYS A 957 46.99 -23.31 2.79
N VAL A 958 48.18 -22.97 2.34
CA VAL A 958 49.32 -23.89 2.38
C VAL A 958 49.86 -23.93 3.80
N VAL A 959 49.59 -25.01 4.53
CA VAL A 959 50.23 -25.29 5.83
C VAL A 959 51.41 -26.23 5.56
N CYS A 960 52.63 -25.77 5.78
CA CYS A 960 53.81 -26.63 5.66
C CYS A 960 53.78 -27.73 6.75
N SER A 961 53.73 -28.99 6.33
CA SER A 961 53.96 -30.18 7.16
C SER A 961 55.48 -30.48 7.23
N PRO A 962 56.02 -31.23 8.21
CA PRO A 962 57.45 -31.56 8.30
C PRO A 962 58.03 -32.33 7.11
N MET A 963 57.20 -32.81 6.19
CA MET A 963 57.61 -33.36 4.90
C MET A 963 56.82 -32.69 3.78
N VAL A 964 57.51 -31.96 2.90
CA VAL A 964 56.98 -31.41 1.65
C VAL A 964 57.62 -32.19 0.51
N SER A 965 56.86 -33.07 -0.14
CA SER A 965 57.29 -33.70 -1.39
C SER A 965 57.18 -32.67 -2.52
N CYS A 966 58.30 -32.13 -2.98
CA CYS A 966 58.32 -31.20 -4.10
C CYS A 966 58.08 -31.96 -5.41
N GLY A 967 56.86 -31.89 -5.94
CA GLY A 967 56.62 -32.07 -7.38
C GLY A 967 57.29 -30.93 -8.16
N THR A 968 57.67 -31.19 -9.41
CA THR A 968 58.66 -30.46 -10.25
C THR A 968 58.45 -28.96 -10.51
N SER A 969 57.51 -28.27 -9.87
CA SER A 969 57.37 -26.82 -9.99
C SER A 969 56.45 -26.23 -8.92
N VAL A 970 56.99 -25.88 -7.74
CA VAL A 970 56.32 -25.00 -6.77
C VAL A 970 57.09 -23.68 -6.74
N ALA A 971 56.53 -22.65 -7.37
CA ALA A 971 57.03 -21.29 -7.22
C ALA A 971 56.67 -20.77 -5.81
N CYS A 972 57.69 -20.41 -5.02
CA CYS A 972 57.49 -19.79 -3.71
C CYS A 972 56.87 -18.40 -3.89
N LEU A 973 55.56 -18.28 -3.65
CA LEU A 973 54.88 -16.97 -3.57
C LEU A 973 54.99 -16.41 -2.13
N PRO A 974 54.88 -15.08 -1.94
CA PRO A 974 54.98 -14.40 -0.62
C PRO A 974 53.93 -14.80 0.44
N SER A 975 53.11 -15.82 0.17
CA SER A 975 51.92 -16.20 0.95
C SER A 975 52.13 -17.39 1.89
N ILE A 976 53.37 -17.82 2.12
CA ILE A 976 53.69 -18.99 2.94
C ILE A 976 54.07 -18.54 4.36
N VAL A 977 53.29 -18.92 5.36
CA VAL A 977 53.62 -18.73 6.78
C VAL A 977 54.21 -20.03 7.31
N CYS A 978 55.54 -20.08 7.44
CA CYS A 978 56.21 -21.19 8.09
C CYS A 978 56.28 -21.00 9.62
N PRO A 979 56.44 -22.07 10.41
CA PRO A 979 56.81 -21.95 11.82
C PRO A 979 58.10 -21.13 11.99
N PRO A 980 58.40 -20.56 13.17
CA PRO A 980 59.43 -19.52 13.38
C PRO A 980 60.90 -19.90 13.09
N LYS A 981 61.16 -21.03 12.40
CA LYS A 981 62.50 -21.52 12.03
C LYS A 981 62.74 -21.69 10.52
N VAL A 982 61.85 -21.24 9.64
CA VAL A 982 62.07 -21.34 8.19
C VAL A 982 62.03 -19.95 7.55
N VAL A 983 63.19 -19.50 7.06
CA VAL A 983 63.34 -18.30 6.23
C VAL A 983 63.63 -18.77 4.81
N CYS A 984 62.75 -18.49 3.87
CA CYS A 984 62.96 -18.83 2.47
C CYS A 984 63.87 -17.79 1.81
N SER A 985 65.08 -18.19 1.35
CA SER A 985 65.93 -17.38 0.48
C SER A 985 65.67 -17.67 -1.00
N ALA A 986 65.93 -16.69 -1.87
CA ALA A 986 65.46 -16.60 -3.26
C ALA A 986 65.96 -17.64 -4.28
N ALA A 987 66.60 -18.75 -3.87
CA ALA A 987 66.94 -19.82 -4.81
C ALA A 987 67.17 -21.13 -4.04
N ILE A 988 66.16 -21.99 -3.94
CA ILE A 988 66.33 -23.38 -3.51
C ILE A 988 66.10 -24.25 -4.73
N ALA A 989 67.17 -24.83 -5.28
CA ALA A 989 67.08 -25.88 -6.28
C ALA A 989 66.64 -27.18 -5.60
N CYS A 990 65.57 -27.79 -6.09
CA CYS A 990 64.92 -28.96 -5.48
C CYS A 990 65.88 -30.17 -5.36
N LYS A 991 65.94 -30.79 -4.17
CA LYS A 991 66.33 -32.20 -4.02
C LYS A 991 65.12 -33.02 -3.58
N ALA A 992 65.13 -34.31 -3.96
CA ALA A 992 63.98 -35.22 -3.86
C ALA A 992 63.40 -35.42 -2.46
N SER A 993 64.10 -35.04 -1.38
CA SER A 993 63.56 -34.98 -0.01
C SER A 993 64.44 -34.07 0.86
N ILE A 994 63.84 -33.19 1.67
CA ILE A 994 64.53 -32.36 2.69
C ILE A 994 63.96 -32.74 4.06
N LEU A 995 64.81 -33.23 4.97
CA LEU A 995 64.46 -33.59 6.34
C LEU A 995 64.76 -32.40 7.26
N CYS A 996 63.73 -31.88 7.95
CA CYS A 996 63.88 -30.76 8.88
C CYS A 996 64.52 -31.21 10.20
N LYS A 997 65.85 -31.36 10.26
CA LYS A 997 66.56 -31.35 11.55
C LYS A 997 68.06 -30.98 11.57
N GLU A 998 68.65 -30.48 10.50
CA GLU A 998 70.04 -30.00 10.56
C GLU A 998 70.13 -28.48 10.48
N ILE A 999 70.76 -27.88 11.48
CA ILE A 999 71.18 -26.48 11.46
C ILE A 999 72.29 -26.37 10.42
N LEU A 1000 71.94 -25.97 9.20
CA LEU A 1000 72.90 -25.67 8.15
C LEU A 1000 73.57 -24.33 8.45
N THR A 1001 74.78 -24.41 8.99
CA THR A 1001 75.68 -23.27 9.11
C THR A 1001 76.49 -23.19 7.83
N CYS A 1002 76.36 -22.11 7.06
CA CYS A 1002 77.17 -21.92 5.87
C CYS A 1002 78.65 -21.74 6.26
N LYS A 1003 79.52 -22.62 5.77
CA LYS A 1003 80.91 -22.27 5.48
C LYS A 1003 81.27 -22.67 4.07
N ALA A 1004 82.01 -21.76 3.43
CA ALA A 1004 82.56 -21.90 2.11
C ALA A 1004 83.54 -23.09 2.03
N SER A 1005 83.66 -23.63 0.81
CA SER A 1005 84.71 -24.52 0.28
C SER A 1005 84.54 -26.06 0.44
N LEU A 1006 84.84 -26.76 -0.67
CA LEU A 1006 85.33 -28.16 -0.82
C LEU A 1006 84.36 -29.26 -1.35
N VAL A 1007 84.23 -29.31 -2.68
CA VAL A 1007 84.54 -30.40 -3.64
C VAL A 1007 84.64 -31.89 -3.19
N ALA A 1008 83.94 -32.75 -3.97
CA ALA A 1008 84.27 -34.09 -4.55
C ALA A 1008 83.93 -35.47 -3.90
N CYS A 1009 83.72 -36.40 -4.85
CA CYS A 1009 83.65 -37.88 -4.85
C CYS A 1009 82.33 -38.50 -4.33
N GLY A 1010 81.72 -39.54 -4.94
CA GLY A 1010 82.11 -40.45 -6.01
C GLY A 1010 81.65 -41.87 -5.65
N ILE A 1011 80.99 -42.56 -6.61
CA ILE A 1011 80.76 -44.02 -6.71
C ILE A 1011 79.45 -44.59 -6.10
N SER A 1012 78.87 -45.46 -6.94
CA SER A 1012 77.68 -46.31 -7.00
C SER A 1012 77.49 -47.39 -5.91
N ILE A 1013 76.26 -47.93 -5.78
CA ILE A 1013 75.91 -49.38 -5.77
C ILE A 1013 74.37 -49.56 -5.82
N GLU A 1014 73.93 -50.56 -6.60
CA GLU A 1014 72.55 -50.97 -6.91
C GLU A 1014 71.80 -51.76 -5.80
N CYS A 1015 70.51 -51.98 -6.07
CA CYS A 1015 69.40 -52.56 -5.30
C CYS A 1015 69.61 -53.91 -4.59
N PRO A 1016 68.62 -54.33 -3.77
CA PRO A 1016 67.88 -55.51 -4.19
C PRO A 1016 66.36 -55.48 -3.95
N ALA A 1017 65.66 -56.25 -4.79
CA ALA A 1017 64.28 -56.68 -4.65
C ALA A 1017 64.21 -58.03 -3.88
N SER A 1018 63.18 -58.24 -3.04
CA SER A 1018 62.53 -59.55 -2.87
C SER A 1018 61.29 -59.50 -1.97
N LEU A 1019 60.34 -60.39 -2.31
CA LEU A 1019 59.30 -61.04 -1.52
C LEU A 1019 57.84 -60.55 -1.58
N SER A 1020 57.15 -61.26 -2.48
CA SER A 1020 55.74 -61.55 -2.69
C SER A 1020 55.04 -62.37 -1.59
N ALA A 1021 53.72 -62.16 -1.41
CA ALA A 1021 52.62 -63.16 -1.56
C ALA A 1021 51.47 -63.00 -0.54
N CYS A 1022 50.26 -62.62 -0.98
CA CYS A 1022 49.09 -63.51 -1.14
C CYS A 1022 47.86 -62.74 -1.69
N LYS A 1023 47.11 -63.40 -2.58
CA LYS A 1023 45.98 -62.89 -3.40
C LYS A 1023 44.63 -63.45 -2.90
N ALA A 1024 43.55 -62.68 -3.14
CA ALA A 1024 42.14 -63.03 -3.45
C ALA A 1024 41.40 -64.07 -2.57
N GLY A 1025 40.13 -63.95 -2.18
CA GLY A 1025 38.99 -63.09 -2.46
C GLY A 1025 37.73 -63.81 -1.92
N ILE A 1026 36.56 -63.14 -1.94
CA ILE A 1026 35.15 -63.61 -1.93
C ILE A 1026 34.32 -62.69 -1.01
N GLY A 1027 33.28 -62.09 -1.59
CA GLY A 1027 32.52 -61.00 -0.99
C GLY A 1027 31.44 -61.43 -0.02
N HIS A 1028 30.90 -60.44 0.69
CA HIS A 1028 29.50 -60.35 1.13
C HIS A 1028 29.23 -58.90 1.55
N GLY A 1029 28.14 -58.32 1.01
CA GLY A 1029 27.35 -57.28 1.66
C GLY A 1029 27.91 -55.86 1.72
N CYS A 1030 27.45 -55.00 0.81
CA CYS A 1030 27.09 -53.64 1.21
C CYS A 1030 26.03 -53.74 2.32
N PRO A 1031 26.19 -53.08 3.48
CA PRO A 1031 25.03 -52.70 4.26
C PRO A 1031 24.44 -51.45 3.61
N ALA A 1032 23.26 -51.62 3.04
CA ALA A 1032 22.32 -50.53 2.87
C ALA A 1032 21.66 -50.23 4.23
N ILE A 1033 21.53 -48.93 4.52
CA ILE A 1033 20.47 -48.27 5.31
C ILE A 1033 20.54 -48.39 6.85
N ASP A 1034 20.74 -47.26 7.53
CA ASP A 1034 19.61 -46.67 8.29
C ASP A 1034 19.69 -45.13 8.38
N PRO A 1035 18.60 -44.38 8.09
CA PRO A 1035 18.50 -42.94 8.19
C PRO A 1035 17.59 -42.57 9.36
N VAL A 1036 18.11 -42.47 10.59
CA VAL A 1036 17.34 -41.87 11.69
C VAL A 1036 18.29 -41.19 12.67
N ASP A 1037 18.39 -39.87 12.62
CA ASP A 1037 18.65 -39.07 13.83
C ASP A 1037 17.52 -38.02 13.87
N PHE A 1038 16.34 -38.50 14.28
CA PHE A 1038 15.12 -37.74 14.51
C PHE A 1038 15.36 -36.75 15.65
N TRP A 1039 15.29 -35.45 15.38
CA TRP A 1039 15.36 -34.36 16.37
C TRP A 1039 13.97 -33.98 16.85
N ASP A 1040 13.31 -34.88 17.59
CA ASP A 1040 12.04 -34.57 18.23
C ASP A 1040 12.17 -34.55 19.76
N PHE A 1041 12.00 -33.36 20.35
CA PHE A 1041 11.99 -33.21 21.81
C PHE A 1041 10.82 -33.97 22.44
N ASP A 1042 9.71 -34.17 21.73
CA ASP A 1042 8.58 -34.93 22.24
C ASP A 1042 8.94 -36.41 22.41
N ASP A 1043 9.85 -36.95 21.58
CA ASP A 1043 10.35 -38.31 21.74
C ASP A 1043 11.32 -38.44 22.92
N ILE A 1044 12.19 -37.44 23.13
CA ILE A 1044 13.06 -37.39 24.31
C ILE A 1044 12.24 -37.26 25.59
N ILE A 1045 11.19 -36.42 25.59
CA ILE A 1045 10.26 -36.23 26.71
C ILE A 1045 9.53 -37.55 27.02
N ARG A 1046 8.98 -38.19 25.98
CA ARG A 1046 8.28 -39.48 26.08
C ARG A 1046 9.18 -40.60 26.60
N GLN A 1047 10.37 -40.78 26.04
CA GLN A 1047 11.32 -41.83 26.46
C GLN A 1047 11.93 -41.55 27.84
N SER A 1048 12.04 -40.28 28.23
CA SER A 1048 12.51 -39.89 29.55
C SER A 1048 11.42 -39.99 30.62
N GLY A 1049 10.16 -40.23 30.25
CA GLY A 1049 9.03 -40.31 31.18
C GLY A 1049 8.75 -39.00 31.92
N VAL A 1050 9.12 -37.86 31.33
CA VAL A 1050 8.85 -36.52 31.87
C VAL A 1050 7.69 -35.89 31.12
N ARG A 1051 6.99 -34.93 31.74
CA ARG A 1051 5.74 -34.40 31.16
C ARG A 1051 5.96 -33.37 30.05
N ASP A 1052 7.04 -32.61 30.15
CA ASP A 1052 7.34 -31.50 29.24
C ASP A 1052 8.85 -31.17 29.24
N LEU A 1053 9.21 -30.18 28.42
CA LEU A 1053 10.58 -29.72 28.24
C LEU A 1053 11.16 -29.04 29.50
N ARG A 1054 10.33 -28.44 30.36
CA ARG A 1054 10.79 -27.81 31.61
C ARG A 1054 11.16 -28.87 32.64
N GLU A 1055 10.35 -29.92 32.75
CA GLU A 1055 10.64 -31.07 33.60
C GLU A 1055 11.86 -31.85 33.09
N LEU A 1056 12.01 -31.99 31.77
CA LEU A 1056 13.21 -32.57 31.14
C LEU A 1056 14.47 -31.76 31.49
N ALA A 1057 14.39 -30.43 31.45
CA ALA A 1057 15.49 -29.53 31.78
C ALA A 1057 15.87 -29.61 33.26
N ALA A 1058 14.88 -29.59 34.16
CA ALA A 1058 15.10 -29.71 35.60
C ALA A 1058 15.73 -31.07 35.99
N LYS A 1059 15.44 -32.13 35.23
CA LYS A 1059 15.93 -33.49 35.47
C LYS A 1059 17.11 -33.89 34.56
N VAL A 1060 17.75 -32.94 33.86
CA VAL A 1060 18.80 -33.23 32.85
C VAL A 1060 19.97 -34.06 33.39
N ASP A 1061 20.34 -33.89 34.66
CA ASP A 1061 21.45 -34.61 35.30
C ASP A 1061 20.99 -35.91 36.01
N THR A 1062 19.70 -36.26 35.96
CA THR A 1062 19.18 -37.52 36.53
C THR A 1062 19.57 -38.72 35.67
N ARG A 1063 19.68 -39.89 36.32
CA ARG A 1063 20.07 -41.15 35.65
C ARG A 1063 19.12 -41.53 34.51
N GLN A 1064 17.82 -41.22 34.67
CA GLN A 1064 16.76 -41.51 33.71
C GLN A 1064 16.91 -40.68 32.43
N VAL A 1065 17.02 -39.36 32.54
CA VAL A 1065 17.18 -38.46 31.38
C VAL A 1065 18.53 -38.69 30.71
N LYS A 1066 19.60 -38.90 31.50
CA LYS A 1066 20.93 -39.19 30.96
C LYS A 1066 20.95 -40.48 30.13
N ALA A 1067 20.27 -41.54 30.56
CA ALA A 1067 20.18 -42.78 29.79
C ALA A 1067 19.51 -42.61 28.41
N VAL A 1068 18.58 -41.66 28.28
CA VAL A 1068 17.94 -41.32 26.99
C VAL A 1068 18.88 -40.45 26.14
N LEU A 1069 19.52 -39.45 26.74
CA LEU A 1069 20.47 -38.57 26.04
C LEU A 1069 21.75 -39.30 25.59
N ASP A 1070 22.11 -40.40 26.25
CA ASP A 1070 23.27 -41.22 25.92
C ASP A 1070 23.05 -42.08 24.66
N LYS A 1071 21.80 -42.19 24.19
CA LYS A 1071 21.45 -42.79 22.90
C LYS A 1071 21.70 -41.85 21.72
N LEU A 1072 21.89 -40.54 21.97
CA LEU A 1072 22.20 -39.55 20.94
C LEU A 1072 23.68 -39.63 20.55
N SER A 1073 23.99 -39.21 19.31
CA SER A 1073 25.38 -39.02 18.88
C SER A 1073 26.14 -38.06 19.82
N PRO A 1074 27.46 -38.20 20.01
CA PRO A 1074 28.24 -37.39 20.94
C PRO A 1074 28.10 -35.87 20.74
N THR A 1075 27.95 -35.44 19.48
CA THR A 1075 27.72 -34.04 19.09
C THR A 1075 26.33 -33.56 19.52
N ASN A 1076 25.29 -34.36 19.26
CA ASN A 1076 23.89 -34.00 19.57
C ASN A 1076 23.64 -34.02 21.08
N ARG A 1077 24.16 -35.02 21.80
CA ARG A 1077 24.13 -35.10 23.27
C ARG A 1077 24.68 -33.83 23.91
N LYS A 1078 25.83 -33.35 23.43
CA LYS A 1078 26.47 -32.13 23.98
C LYS A 1078 25.61 -30.89 23.76
N ALA A 1079 24.98 -30.75 22.60
CA ALA A 1079 24.09 -29.63 22.29
C ALA A 1079 22.80 -29.64 23.13
N VAL A 1080 22.15 -30.81 23.26
CA VAL A 1080 20.91 -30.98 24.03
C VAL A 1080 21.15 -30.75 25.52
N VAL A 1081 22.22 -31.30 26.10
CA VAL A 1081 22.56 -31.07 27.50
C VAL A 1081 22.83 -29.58 27.79
N LEU A 1082 23.52 -28.88 26.87
CA LEU A 1082 23.80 -27.45 27.03
C LEU A 1082 22.52 -26.60 26.98
N MET A 1083 21.59 -26.96 26.09
CA MET A 1083 20.28 -26.33 25.97
C MET A 1083 19.43 -26.56 27.23
N LEU A 1084 19.29 -27.81 27.68
CA LEU A 1084 18.52 -28.17 28.88
C LEU A 1084 19.09 -27.49 30.14
N LYS A 1085 20.42 -27.40 30.28
CA LYS A 1085 21.07 -26.67 31.39
C LYS A 1085 20.85 -25.15 31.34
N ARG A 1086 20.58 -24.57 30.17
CA ARG A 1086 20.20 -23.16 30.04
C ARG A 1086 18.73 -22.93 30.34
N ILE A 1087 17.86 -23.88 29.96
CA ILE A 1087 16.43 -23.84 30.30
C ILE A 1087 16.25 -23.97 31.81
N ALA A 1088 16.97 -24.86 32.49
CA ALA A 1088 16.90 -25.03 33.95
C ALA A 1088 17.39 -23.81 34.76
N LYS A 1089 18.11 -22.87 34.13
CA LYS A 1089 18.59 -21.62 34.76
C LYS A 1089 17.66 -20.43 34.54
N ARG A 1090 16.62 -20.58 33.72
CA ARG A 1090 15.57 -19.58 33.46
C ARG A 1090 14.29 -20.02 34.17
#